data_AF-A0A7V9UBK3-F1
#
_entry.id   AF-A0A7V9UBK3-F1
#
_cell.length_a   1.000
_cell.length_b   1.000
_cell.length_c   1.000
_cell.angle_alpha   90.00
_cell.angle_beta   90.00
_cell.angle_gamma   90.00
#
_symmetry.space_group_name_H-M   'P 1'
#
loop_
_entity.id
_entity.type
_entity.pdbx_description
1 polymer ?
#
loop_
_entity_poly.entity_id
_entity_poly.type
_entity_poly.pdbx_seq_one_letter_code
_entity_poly.pdbx_strand_id
1 'polypeptide(L)'
;ALDVVVIDSVAALVPKAEIDGEMGDTHIGLQARLMSQALRKLTGSLARSRTTAVFINQLREKIGVMFGCLAWDSLVTLADGSKERIGRIVSRRLPVEVLSYDFATGQIVPRKVVDWFDNGPTAEFLRIKVAKPVGVGKRPQMGVTENHKIMTPAGWKEAGELSVGDRVLHAVPRHLSPRQMEIVRGSLMGDGTLSLTKNGLAARFRWGHGRKQTEYSDWKASLFQNVGVSRSTNAKDAVFHDLQPLGELRGLRQSVYTTDGKGFDDEYLKALTPLSLAIWYMDDGCLTTRSKGVQARTEGRSGRIEVCVEAMNTSTRARLAAYLTDTWGIELRLREAGSTRKAVLTFTREGTDRFQELVAPFVHPSMDYKLLSRYRGRFDVAPEFVDMRFELDAYPIIDISRVAPWNSTHRFDIEVEGSHNYFADGVMVHNSPEVTPGGRALKFYSSVRLEVRKIETIKDGAESVGNRVRVKVTKNKCVAAGTEIFDPTTGLTHRIEDIVNGDQAASVYAADKSGKLHVKPIGTRLNQGDQPVIGLKFRSGQRIMVTPDHLMLTDRGWVMAGELKSGDQIARPRRVGTFGNEQPISPDHARLLGYLVGDGYVGGKTPISFINVAEDLQADVARLFADMGCKVTRKGISSNISHRIGEKNGVLELTRWAGVHGHLAWEKRLPPAFFADGIDPHVVSEVLFGLWETDGWISREQSGGIRVGFVTTSEQLAHQIHWLLLRFGIGSHSGTHKPGSRRSIINGREVRGKRLCWQVRISGIDNVRRFAEVVPLWGPRGRILADELARPEMKAHRGSQMIYLPPVVTQPVLGYFDQRGISPREVGSWLGASEQAIQGGFRQLLGMGRIRRDRLSMVAEMLDSDFLRHILDEDLWYDRIWEITPGETMPTYDIEVEELHNFVANDLLVHNCAPPFRQAEFDIVFG
;
A
#
# COMPACT_ATOMS: atom_id res chain seq x y z
N ALA A 1 34.43 -39.20 -21.65
CA ALA A 1 33.09 -38.94 -21.09
C ALA A 1 32.80 -37.46 -21.30
N LEU A 2 31.56 -37.08 -21.59
CA LEU A 2 31.19 -35.67 -21.76
C LEU A 2 30.84 -35.10 -20.38
N ASP A 3 31.45 -33.98 -19.99
CA ASP A 3 31.15 -33.31 -18.70
C ASP A 3 29.85 -32.50 -18.78
N VAL A 4 29.57 -31.92 -19.96
CA VAL A 4 28.35 -31.17 -20.25
C VAL A 4 27.82 -31.57 -21.62
N VAL A 5 26.51 -31.81 -21.72
CA VAL A 5 25.78 -32.01 -22.98
C VAL A 5 24.78 -30.88 -23.11
N VAL A 6 24.95 -30.06 -24.14
CA VAL A 6 24.01 -28.97 -24.45
C VAL A 6 23.13 -29.41 -25.62
N ILE A 7 21.82 -29.46 -25.43
CA ILE A 7 20.85 -29.76 -26.47
C ILE A 7 20.25 -28.44 -26.90
N ASP A 8 20.68 -27.96 -28.08
CA ASP A 8 20.15 -26.74 -28.68
C ASP A 8 18.79 -27.00 -29.31
N SER A 9 17.78 -26.24 -28.88
CA SER A 9 16.38 -26.30 -29.30
C SER A 9 15.68 -27.64 -29.06
N VAL A 10 15.14 -27.84 -27.86
CA VAL A 10 14.27 -29.00 -27.52
C VAL A 10 13.12 -29.19 -28.52
N ALA A 11 12.63 -28.11 -29.11
CA ALA A 11 11.57 -28.12 -30.13
C ALA A 11 11.99 -28.85 -31.43
N ALA A 12 13.29 -28.96 -31.72
CA ALA A 12 13.81 -29.64 -32.91
C ALA A 12 13.89 -31.18 -32.75
N LEU A 13 13.63 -31.72 -31.56
CA LEU A 13 13.62 -33.16 -31.32
C LEU A 13 12.30 -33.76 -31.85
N VAL A 14 12.32 -34.27 -33.08
CA VAL A 14 11.15 -34.92 -33.69
C VAL A 14 11.07 -36.39 -33.24
N PRO A 15 9.99 -36.83 -32.57
CA PRO A 15 9.76 -38.23 -32.23
C PRO A 15 9.70 -39.11 -33.48
N LYS A 16 10.27 -40.32 -33.41
CA LYS A 16 10.21 -41.28 -34.53
C LYS A 16 8.77 -41.61 -34.99
N ALA A 17 7.82 -41.64 -34.05
CA ALA A 17 6.40 -41.82 -34.35
C ALA A 17 5.78 -40.68 -35.17
N GLU A 18 6.37 -39.49 -35.14
CA GLU A 18 5.96 -38.33 -35.95
C GLU A 18 6.67 -38.34 -37.33
N ILE A 19 7.84 -38.97 -37.43
CA ILE A 19 8.55 -39.21 -38.70
C ILE A 19 7.88 -40.33 -39.52
N ASP A 20 7.41 -41.37 -38.84
CA ASP A 20 6.82 -42.57 -39.46
C ASP A 20 5.28 -42.44 -39.66
N GLY A 21 4.66 -41.31 -39.31
CA GLY A 21 3.21 -41.07 -39.40
C GLY A 21 2.74 -40.50 -40.75
N GLU A 22 1.46 -40.69 -41.09
CA GLU A 22 0.88 -40.11 -42.33
C GLU A 22 0.55 -38.61 -42.16
N MET A 23 0.63 -37.84 -43.24
CA MET A 23 0.26 -36.41 -43.24
C MET A 23 -1.19 -36.21 -42.80
N GLY A 24 -1.40 -35.79 -41.55
CA GLY A 24 -2.72 -35.52 -40.98
C GLY A 24 -2.88 -35.96 -39.51
N ASP A 25 -1.98 -36.78 -38.99
CA ASP A 25 -2.06 -37.24 -37.60
C ASP A 25 -1.62 -36.16 -36.59
N THR A 26 -2.53 -35.79 -35.68
CA THR A 26 -2.23 -34.85 -34.60
C THR A 26 -1.68 -35.55 -33.36
N HIS A 27 -0.43 -35.28 -32.99
CA HIS A 27 0.20 -35.79 -31.77
C HIS A 27 0.42 -34.68 -30.73
N ILE A 28 -0.66 -34.16 -30.14
CA ILE A 28 -0.59 -33.08 -29.14
C ILE A 28 0.08 -33.61 -27.86
N GLY A 29 1.15 -32.94 -27.41
CA GLY A 29 1.84 -33.23 -26.16
C GLY A 29 2.82 -34.40 -26.20
N LEU A 30 3.09 -34.97 -27.39
CA LEU A 30 4.02 -36.10 -27.53
C LEU A 30 5.44 -35.72 -27.11
N GLN A 31 5.98 -34.59 -27.59
CA GLN A 31 7.29 -34.06 -27.17
C GLN A 31 7.39 -33.85 -25.65
N ALA A 32 6.41 -33.20 -25.01
CA ALA A 32 6.44 -32.97 -23.56
C ALA A 32 6.40 -34.27 -22.74
N ARG A 33 5.61 -35.26 -23.20
CA ARG A 33 5.49 -36.58 -22.57
C ARG A 33 6.74 -37.44 -22.80
N LEU A 34 7.32 -37.35 -23.98
CA LEU A 34 8.55 -38.04 -24.38
C LEU A 34 9.76 -37.44 -23.65
N MET A 35 9.82 -36.12 -23.48
CA MET A 35 10.81 -35.43 -22.64
C MET A 35 10.68 -35.82 -21.17
N SER A 36 9.45 -35.88 -20.63
CA SER A 36 9.22 -36.32 -19.25
C SER A 36 9.62 -37.78 -18.99
N GLN A 37 9.53 -38.64 -20.01
CA GLN A 37 9.99 -40.03 -19.95
C GLN A 37 11.51 -40.16 -20.21
N ALA A 38 12.04 -39.40 -21.16
CA ALA A 38 13.45 -39.37 -21.53
C ALA A 38 14.31 -38.83 -20.39
N LEU A 39 13.91 -37.70 -19.78
CA LEU A 39 14.59 -37.14 -18.61
C LEU A 39 14.66 -38.17 -17.47
N ARG A 40 13.56 -38.87 -17.19
CA ARG A 40 13.51 -39.91 -16.15
C ARG A 40 14.47 -41.08 -16.41
N LYS A 41 14.69 -41.43 -17.68
CA LYS A 41 15.68 -42.44 -18.09
C LYS A 41 17.12 -41.89 -18.11
N LEU A 42 17.30 -40.64 -18.49
CA LEU A 42 18.60 -39.97 -18.60
C LEU A 42 19.20 -39.66 -17.23
N THR A 43 18.39 -39.32 -16.22
CA THR A 43 18.87 -38.97 -14.87
C THR A 43 19.82 -40.02 -14.30
N GLY A 44 19.49 -41.31 -14.41
CA GLY A 44 20.33 -42.39 -13.87
C GLY A 44 21.65 -42.59 -14.63
N SER A 45 21.67 -42.27 -15.92
CA SER A 45 22.89 -42.33 -16.74
C SER A 45 23.76 -41.09 -16.53
N LEU A 46 23.16 -39.89 -16.50
CA LEU A 46 23.84 -38.62 -16.22
C LEU A 46 24.48 -38.61 -14.82
N ALA A 47 23.79 -39.15 -13.82
CA ALA A 47 24.33 -39.28 -12.47
C ALA A 47 25.54 -40.23 -12.40
N ARG A 48 25.49 -41.37 -13.11
CA ARG A 48 26.61 -42.33 -13.17
C ARG A 48 27.80 -41.79 -13.98
N SER A 49 27.55 -41.05 -15.05
CA SER A 49 28.60 -40.46 -15.88
C SER A 49 29.13 -39.12 -15.37
N ARG A 50 28.52 -38.56 -14.30
CA ARG A 50 28.78 -37.21 -13.79
C ARG A 50 28.63 -36.12 -14.86
N THR A 51 27.69 -36.30 -15.78
CA THR A 51 27.45 -35.40 -16.91
C THR A 51 26.29 -34.44 -16.61
N THR A 52 26.45 -33.15 -16.88
CA THR A 52 25.38 -32.15 -16.79
C THR A 52 24.70 -31.98 -18.14
N ALA A 53 23.37 -32.09 -18.22
CA ALA A 53 22.62 -31.81 -19.45
C ALA A 53 21.97 -30.42 -19.38
N VAL A 54 22.23 -29.57 -20.37
CA VAL A 54 21.65 -28.22 -20.52
C VAL A 54 20.73 -28.22 -21.73
N PHE A 55 19.44 -27.99 -21.51
CA PHE A 55 18.47 -27.89 -22.58
C PHE A 55 18.27 -26.42 -22.92
N ILE A 56 18.70 -26.00 -24.11
CA ILE A 56 18.45 -24.65 -24.61
C ILE A 56 17.13 -24.71 -25.36
N ASN A 57 16.17 -23.88 -24.95
CA ASN A 57 14.99 -23.63 -25.76
C ASN A 57 15.29 -22.36 -26.55
N GLN A 58 15.52 -22.47 -27.87
CA GLN A 58 15.61 -21.27 -28.71
C GLN A 58 14.24 -20.62 -28.78
N LEU A 59 13.99 -19.67 -27.89
CA LEU A 59 12.82 -18.81 -27.99
C LEU A 59 13.07 -17.82 -29.13
N ARG A 60 12.53 -18.12 -30.32
CA ARG A 60 11.76 -17.09 -31.01
C ARG A 60 10.53 -16.87 -30.15
N GLU A 61 10.44 -15.69 -29.55
CA GLU A 61 9.32 -15.10 -28.81
C GLU A 61 8.19 -16.05 -28.31
N LYS A 62 8.02 -16.02 -26.98
CA LYS A 62 6.85 -16.35 -26.14
C LYS A 62 6.54 -17.82 -25.78
N ILE A 63 7.00 -18.22 -24.58
CA ILE A 63 6.32 -19.18 -23.68
C ILE A 63 6.52 -18.67 -22.24
N GLY A 64 5.56 -18.25 -21.42
CA GLY A 64 4.10 -18.28 -21.51
C GLY A 64 3.49 -18.74 -20.17
N VAL A 65 3.57 -17.93 -19.10
CA VAL A 65 2.58 -18.05 -18.00
C VAL A 65 1.38 -17.22 -18.44
N MET A 66 0.43 -17.88 -19.10
CA MET A 66 -0.80 -17.27 -19.60
C MET A 66 -1.78 -17.02 -18.45
N PHE A 67 -2.15 -15.77 -18.17
CA PHE A 67 -3.19 -15.43 -17.21
C PHE A 67 -4.56 -15.37 -17.88
N GLY A 68 -4.96 -16.52 -18.39
CA GLY A 68 -6.22 -16.73 -19.10
C GLY A 68 -6.40 -15.87 -20.36
N CYS A 69 -7.38 -16.23 -21.18
CA CYS A 69 -7.56 -15.61 -22.49
C CYS A 69 -9.05 -15.44 -22.82
N LEU A 70 -9.30 -14.62 -23.82
CA LEU A 70 -10.62 -14.40 -24.38
C LEU A 70 -10.87 -15.25 -25.63
N ALA A 71 -12.11 -15.65 -25.85
CA ALA A 71 -12.57 -16.23 -27.10
C ALA A 71 -12.55 -15.16 -28.22
N TRP A 72 -12.38 -15.60 -29.47
CA TRP A 72 -12.35 -14.73 -30.67
C TRP A 72 -13.43 -13.64 -30.68
N ASP A 73 -14.66 -14.02 -30.29
CA ASP A 73 -15.85 -13.17 -30.36
C ASP A 73 -16.02 -12.18 -29.20
N SER A 74 -15.16 -12.25 -28.19
CA SER A 74 -15.18 -11.31 -27.07
C SER A 74 -14.85 -9.92 -27.59
N LEU A 75 -15.70 -8.95 -27.25
CA LEU A 75 -15.54 -7.57 -27.68
C LEU A 75 -14.58 -6.85 -26.74
N VAL A 76 -13.66 -6.07 -27.26
CA VAL A 76 -12.81 -5.14 -26.49
C VAL A 76 -13.36 -3.74 -26.68
N THR A 77 -13.39 -2.97 -25.59
CA THR A 77 -13.88 -1.59 -25.61
C THR A 77 -12.75 -0.64 -26.00
N LEU A 78 -12.88 0.00 -27.16
CA LEU A 78 -11.90 0.95 -27.70
C LEU A 78 -12.01 2.32 -27.00
N ALA A 79 -10.98 3.15 -27.15
CA ALA A 79 -10.89 4.48 -26.53
C ALA A 79 -12.07 5.41 -26.84
N ASP A 80 -12.64 5.30 -28.04
CA ASP A 80 -13.82 6.07 -28.48
C ASP A 80 -15.16 5.48 -28.00
N GLY A 81 -15.12 4.39 -27.22
CA GLY A 81 -16.29 3.65 -26.73
C GLY A 81 -16.88 2.66 -27.74
N SER A 82 -16.35 2.61 -28.97
CA SER A 82 -16.71 1.56 -29.93
C SER A 82 -16.15 0.20 -29.47
N LYS A 83 -16.57 -0.87 -30.15
CA LYS A 83 -16.22 -2.24 -29.78
C LYS A 83 -15.68 -3.01 -30.98
N GLU A 84 -14.60 -3.74 -30.77
CA GLU A 84 -14.00 -4.60 -31.78
C GLU A 84 -13.69 -5.99 -31.20
N ARG A 85 -13.80 -7.04 -32.01
CA ARG A 85 -13.52 -8.42 -31.58
C ARG A 85 -12.04 -8.59 -31.28
N ILE A 86 -11.71 -9.17 -30.14
CA ILE A 86 -10.31 -9.41 -29.78
C ILE A 86 -9.59 -10.27 -30.81
N GLY A 87 -10.26 -11.27 -31.39
CA GLY A 87 -9.68 -12.09 -32.45
C GLY A 87 -9.28 -11.26 -33.68
N ARG A 88 -10.05 -10.24 -34.04
CA ARG A 88 -9.68 -9.33 -35.14
C ARG A 88 -8.53 -8.41 -34.74
N ILE A 89 -8.56 -7.86 -33.53
CA ILE A 89 -7.48 -7.01 -33.00
C ILE A 89 -6.16 -7.79 -33.04
N VAL A 90 -6.15 -9.03 -32.55
CA VAL A 90 -4.96 -9.88 -32.50
C VAL A 90 -4.51 -10.34 -33.88
N SER A 91 -5.39 -10.98 -34.66
CA SER A 91 -4.99 -11.57 -35.94
C SER A 91 -4.57 -10.54 -37.00
N ARG A 92 -5.05 -9.29 -36.87
CA ARG A 92 -4.64 -8.19 -37.77
C ARG A 92 -3.64 -7.22 -37.13
N ARG A 93 -3.23 -7.46 -35.87
CA ARG A 93 -2.38 -6.57 -35.07
C ARG A 93 -2.81 -5.10 -35.16
N LEU A 94 -4.10 -4.84 -34.92
CA LEU A 94 -4.67 -3.52 -35.09
C LEU A 94 -4.05 -2.53 -34.07
N PRO A 95 -3.48 -1.39 -34.50
CA PRO A 95 -2.86 -0.39 -33.63
C PRO A 95 -3.92 0.51 -32.99
N VAL A 96 -4.78 -0.07 -32.16
CA VAL A 96 -5.90 0.61 -31.53
C VAL A 96 -5.57 1.04 -30.10
N GLU A 97 -6.27 2.06 -29.62
CA GLU A 97 -6.32 2.40 -28.21
C GLU A 97 -7.58 1.77 -27.59
N VAL A 98 -7.40 1.16 -26.43
CA VAL A 98 -8.46 0.53 -25.65
C VAL A 98 -8.67 1.28 -24.35
N LEU A 99 -9.88 1.20 -23.81
CA LEU A 99 -10.11 1.71 -22.46
C LEU A 99 -9.38 0.83 -21.44
N SER A 100 -8.78 1.49 -20.48
CA SER A 100 -8.07 0.87 -19.37
C SER A 100 -8.28 1.68 -18.09
N TYR A 101 -8.10 1.06 -16.94
CA TYR A 101 -8.25 1.72 -15.64
C TYR A 101 -6.90 1.99 -15.00
N ASP A 102 -6.68 3.25 -14.60
CA ASP A 102 -5.51 3.66 -13.85
C ASP A 102 -5.82 3.65 -12.35
N PHE A 103 -5.27 2.68 -11.63
CA PHE A 103 -5.45 2.52 -10.19
C PHE A 103 -4.83 3.66 -9.36
N ALA A 104 -3.87 4.41 -9.89
CA ALA A 104 -3.25 5.52 -9.18
C ALA A 104 -4.15 6.76 -9.18
N THR A 105 -4.82 7.03 -10.30
CA THR A 105 -5.70 8.20 -10.46
C THR A 105 -7.17 7.88 -10.23
N GLY A 106 -7.55 6.60 -10.28
CA GLY A 106 -8.93 6.13 -10.18
C GLY A 106 -9.77 6.38 -11.43
N GLN A 107 -9.13 6.65 -12.58
CA GLN A 107 -9.79 7.05 -13.82
C GLN A 107 -9.71 5.97 -14.92
N ILE A 108 -10.71 5.96 -15.80
CA ILE A 108 -10.65 5.19 -17.05
C ILE A 108 -9.96 6.06 -18.11
N VAL A 109 -8.86 5.56 -18.65
CA VAL A 109 -7.99 6.28 -19.59
C VAL A 109 -7.77 5.45 -20.86
N PRO A 110 -7.62 6.08 -22.03
CA PRO A 110 -7.21 5.39 -23.24
C PRO A 110 -5.76 4.94 -23.13
N ARG A 111 -5.47 3.70 -23.55
CA ARG A 111 -4.12 3.14 -23.60
C ARG A 111 -3.92 2.36 -24.88
N LYS A 112 -2.71 2.42 -25.44
CA LYS A 112 -2.37 1.70 -26.67
C LYS A 112 -2.26 0.21 -26.41
N VAL A 113 -2.73 -0.58 -27.37
CA VAL A 113 -2.36 -1.99 -27.47
C VAL A 113 -0.92 -2.08 -27.96
N VAL A 114 -0.06 -2.71 -27.16
CA VAL A 114 1.38 -2.82 -27.44
C VAL A 114 1.79 -4.22 -27.90
N ASP A 115 1.02 -5.25 -27.53
CA ASP A 115 1.24 -6.63 -27.96
C ASP A 115 -0.08 -7.39 -28.22
N TRP A 116 0.00 -8.41 -29.07
CA TRP A 116 -1.12 -9.23 -29.51
C TRP A 116 -0.80 -10.72 -29.35
N PHE A 117 -1.67 -11.47 -28.68
CA PHE A 117 -1.41 -12.87 -28.35
C PHE A 117 -2.49 -13.79 -28.90
N ASP A 118 -2.08 -14.71 -29.77
CA ASP A 118 -2.84 -15.91 -30.11
C ASP A 118 -2.17 -17.10 -29.41
N ASN A 119 -2.84 -17.61 -28.39
CA ASN A 119 -2.29 -18.56 -27.44
C ASN A 119 -2.72 -20.00 -27.72
N GLY A 120 -3.09 -20.28 -28.97
CA GLY A 120 -3.45 -21.61 -29.44
C GLY A 120 -4.81 -22.11 -28.95
N PRO A 121 -5.16 -23.35 -29.31
CA PRO A 121 -6.52 -23.86 -29.18
C PRO A 121 -6.91 -24.24 -27.74
N THR A 122 -8.21 -24.13 -27.44
CA THR A 122 -8.88 -24.63 -26.25
C THR A 122 -10.13 -25.42 -26.63
N ALA A 123 -10.49 -26.41 -25.82
CA ALA A 123 -11.68 -27.23 -26.02
C ALA A 123 -12.96 -26.49 -25.62
N GLU A 124 -12.88 -25.53 -24.69
CA GLU A 124 -14.01 -24.78 -24.17
C GLU A 124 -13.62 -23.43 -23.57
N PHE A 125 -14.62 -22.57 -23.39
CA PHE A 125 -14.55 -21.30 -22.67
C PHE A 125 -15.68 -21.21 -21.63
N LEU A 126 -15.45 -20.45 -20.55
CA LEU A 126 -16.51 -19.93 -19.70
C LEU A 126 -17.11 -18.69 -20.35
N ARG A 127 -18.39 -18.74 -20.72
CA ARG A 127 -19.13 -17.55 -21.14
C ARG A 127 -19.74 -16.88 -19.92
N ILE A 128 -19.29 -15.67 -19.62
CA ILE A 128 -19.81 -14.82 -18.55
C ILE A 128 -20.70 -13.76 -19.17
N LYS A 129 -21.95 -13.66 -18.70
CA LYS A 129 -22.86 -12.55 -19.06
C LYS A 129 -23.11 -11.68 -17.85
N VAL A 130 -23.02 -10.37 -18.04
CA VAL A 130 -23.19 -9.37 -16.99
C VAL A 130 -24.47 -8.59 -17.21
N ALA A 131 -25.11 -8.19 -16.12
CA ALA A 131 -26.31 -7.38 -16.17
C ALA A 131 -26.03 -6.02 -16.84
N LYS A 132 -26.94 -5.55 -17.68
CA LYS A 132 -26.83 -4.26 -18.37
C LYS A 132 -27.86 -3.26 -17.84
N PRO A 133 -27.48 -1.99 -17.58
CA PRO A 133 -28.42 -0.96 -17.15
C PRO A 133 -29.54 -0.68 -18.16
N VAL A 134 -29.24 -0.37 -19.43
CA VAL A 134 -30.23 0.05 -20.46
C VAL A 134 -29.77 -0.26 -21.89
N GLY A 135 -30.70 -0.36 -22.85
CA GLY A 135 -30.46 -0.19 -24.29
C GLY A 135 -30.96 -1.35 -25.18
N VAL A 136 -31.26 -1.05 -26.44
CA VAL A 136 -31.48 -2.04 -27.51
C VAL A 136 -30.11 -2.58 -27.90
N GLY A 137 -29.86 -3.87 -27.68
CA GLY A 137 -28.56 -4.51 -27.96
C GLY A 137 -28.32 -5.72 -27.06
N LYS A 138 -27.31 -6.53 -27.39
CA LYS A 138 -26.95 -7.70 -26.56
C LYS A 138 -26.39 -7.25 -25.20
N ARG A 139 -26.61 -8.08 -24.19
CA ARG A 139 -26.02 -7.89 -22.85
C ARG A 139 -24.50 -8.09 -22.93
N PRO A 140 -23.71 -7.38 -22.10
CA PRO A 140 -22.28 -7.62 -22.00
C PRO A 140 -22.00 -9.10 -21.79
N GLN A 141 -21.17 -9.67 -22.66
CA GLN A 141 -20.73 -11.04 -22.54
C GLN A 141 -19.33 -11.23 -23.11
N MET A 142 -18.60 -12.14 -22.49
CA MET A 142 -17.27 -12.54 -22.92
C MET A 142 -17.09 -14.03 -22.74
N GLY A 143 -16.41 -14.66 -23.69
CA GLY A 143 -15.91 -16.03 -23.52
C GLY A 143 -14.49 -15.93 -22.97
N VAL A 144 -14.23 -16.53 -21.81
CA VAL A 144 -12.95 -16.43 -21.10
C VAL A 144 -12.50 -17.82 -20.66
N THR A 145 -11.20 -18.04 -20.48
CA THR A 145 -10.73 -19.25 -19.80
C THR A 145 -10.91 -19.12 -18.29
N GLU A 146 -10.95 -20.26 -17.57
CA GLU A 146 -11.19 -20.29 -16.13
C GLU A 146 -10.21 -19.45 -15.31
N ASN A 147 -8.94 -19.46 -15.69
CA ASN A 147 -7.87 -18.72 -15.02
C ASN A 147 -7.79 -17.23 -15.41
N HIS A 148 -8.69 -16.73 -16.27
CA HIS A 148 -8.66 -15.32 -16.66
C HIS A 148 -9.16 -14.46 -15.50
N LYS A 149 -8.39 -13.43 -15.14
CA LYS A 149 -8.70 -12.60 -13.97
C LYS A 149 -9.67 -11.49 -14.33
N ILE A 150 -10.74 -11.40 -13.56
CA ILE A 150 -11.80 -10.40 -13.69
C ILE A 150 -11.85 -9.58 -12.41
N MET A 151 -11.96 -8.27 -12.55
CA MET A 151 -12.00 -7.39 -11.39
C MET A 151 -13.38 -7.41 -10.74
N THR A 152 -13.42 -7.68 -9.44
CA THR A 152 -14.60 -7.56 -8.57
C THR A 152 -14.40 -6.40 -7.58
N PRO A 153 -15.44 -5.93 -6.88
CA PRO A 153 -15.26 -4.97 -5.78
C PRO A 153 -14.30 -5.44 -4.67
N ALA A 154 -14.08 -6.76 -4.53
CA ALA A 154 -13.15 -7.35 -3.56
C ALA A 154 -11.72 -7.54 -4.12
N GLY A 155 -11.50 -7.22 -5.41
CA GLY A 155 -10.22 -7.41 -6.10
C GLY A 155 -10.31 -8.39 -7.28
N TRP A 156 -9.13 -8.74 -7.81
CA TRP A 156 -9.00 -9.68 -8.92
C TRP A 156 -9.37 -11.10 -8.50
N LYS A 157 -10.27 -11.73 -9.25
CA LYS A 157 -10.71 -13.11 -9.04
C LYS A 157 -10.65 -13.88 -10.35
N GLU A 158 -10.31 -15.17 -10.31
CA GLU A 158 -10.30 -16.01 -11.51
C GLU A 158 -11.73 -16.27 -11.98
N ALA A 159 -11.94 -16.31 -13.29
CA ALA A 159 -13.25 -16.51 -13.89
C ALA A 159 -13.93 -17.81 -13.44
N GLY A 160 -13.15 -18.87 -13.21
CA GLY A 160 -13.64 -20.16 -12.70
C GLY A 160 -14.13 -20.14 -11.26
N GLU A 161 -13.73 -19.13 -10.47
CA GLU A 161 -14.16 -18.98 -9.08
C GLU A 161 -15.42 -18.10 -8.95
N LEU A 162 -15.83 -17.42 -10.03
CA LEU A 162 -16.99 -16.54 -10.02
C LEU A 162 -18.29 -17.33 -10.04
N SER A 163 -19.29 -16.79 -9.33
CA SER A 163 -20.65 -17.34 -9.29
C SER A 163 -21.67 -16.36 -9.85
N VAL A 164 -22.81 -16.86 -10.34
CA VAL A 164 -23.94 -16.00 -10.71
C VAL A 164 -24.39 -15.20 -9.47
N GLY A 165 -24.54 -13.89 -9.62
CA GLY A 165 -24.79 -12.95 -8.53
C GLY A 165 -23.55 -12.18 -8.06
N ASP A 166 -22.33 -12.70 -8.29
CA ASP A 166 -21.09 -11.97 -8.03
C ASP A 166 -21.07 -10.67 -8.83
N ARG A 167 -20.54 -9.61 -8.25
CA ARG A 167 -20.43 -8.31 -8.94
C ARG A 167 -19.06 -8.15 -9.56
N VAL A 168 -19.03 -7.66 -10.79
CA VAL A 168 -17.79 -7.34 -11.52
C VAL A 168 -17.75 -5.86 -11.87
N LEU A 169 -16.55 -5.29 -11.89
CA LEU A 169 -16.34 -3.89 -12.23
C LEU A 169 -16.46 -3.68 -13.73
N HIS A 170 -17.26 -2.69 -14.10
CA HIS A 170 -17.68 -2.43 -15.47
C HIS A 170 -17.46 -0.96 -15.81
N ALA A 171 -16.83 -0.68 -16.95
CA ALA A 171 -16.81 0.64 -17.56
C ALA A 171 -18.21 0.96 -18.08
N VAL A 172 -18.86 1.96 -17.49
CA VAL A 172 -20.19 2.42 -17.90
C VAL A 172 -20.13 3.86 -18.40
N PRO A 173 -20.86 4.17 -19.48
CA PRO A 173 -20.92 5.52 -20.00
C PRO A 173 -21.75 6.43 -19.08
N ARG A 174 -21.20 7.60 -18.79
CA ARG A 174 -21.83 8.73 -18.10
C ARG A 174 -22.03 9.84 -19.11
N HIS A 175 -23.24 10.35 -19.18
CA HIS A 175 -23.62 11.31 -20.20
C HIS A 175 -23.98 12.67 -19.63
N LEU A 176 -24.29 12.74 -18.34
CA LEU A 176 -24.71 13.99 -17.71
C LEU A 176 -23.51 14.86 -17.30
N SER A 177 -23.54 16.13 -17.69
CA SER A 177 -22.63 17.14 -17.15
C SER A 177 -22.95 17.42 -15.68
N PRO A 178 -21.97 17.93 -14.90
CA PRO A 178 -22.24 18.40 -13.54
C PRO A 178 -23.43 19.38 -13.48
N ARG A 179 -23.51 20.30 -14.45
CA ARG A 179 -24.60 21.28 -14.56
C ARG A 179 -25.95 20.64 -14.87
N GLN A 180 -25.99 19.61 -15.71
CA GLN A 180 -27.20 18.81 -15.93
C GLN A 180 -27.65 18.08 -14.66
N MET A 181 -26.71 17.58 -13.86
CA MET A 181 -27.03 16.95 -12.57
C MET A 181 -27.63 17.96 -11.57
N GLU A 182 -27.19 19.22 -11.56
CA GLU A 182 -27.81 20.29 -10.76
C GLU A 182 -29.28 20.52 -11.13
N ILE A 183 -29.60 20.47 -12.42
CA ILE A 183 -30.98 20.61 -12.93
C ILE A 183 -31.82 19.40 -12.54
N VAL A 184 -31.27 18.18 -12.63
CA VAL A 184 -31.95 16.95 -12.18
C VAL A 184 -32.26 17.05 -10.68
N ARG A 185 -31.29 17.48 -9.85
CA ARG A 185 -31.50 17.67 -8.40
C ARG A 185 -32.60 18.69 -8.12
N GLY A 186 -32.51 19.88 -8.71
CA GLY A 186 -33.52 20.93 -8.53
C GLY A 186 -34.92 20.46 -8.94
N SER A 187 -35.04 19.77 -10.08
CA SER A 187 -36.33 19.26 -10.56
C SER A 187 -36.89 18.17 -9.65
N LEU A 188 -36.04 17.32 -9.07
CA LEU A 188 -36.48 16.28 -8.14
C LEU A 188 -37.01 16.83 -6.83
N MET A 189 -36.59 18.02 -6.41
CA MET A 189 -37.21 18.74 -5.30
C MET A 189 -38.62 19.24 -5.65
N GLY A 190 -38.90 19.42 -6.95
CA GLY A 190 -40.21 19.78 -7.48
C GLY A 190 -40.97 18.62 -8.12
N ASP A 191 -41.47 18.85 -9.33
CA ASP A 191 -42.34 17.94 -10.11
C ASP A 191 -41.57 16.86 -10.91
N GLY A 192 -40.24 16.94 -10.93
CA GLY A 192 -39.38 15.94 -11.52
C GLY A 192 -39.51 14.58 -10.85
N THR A 193 -39.44 13.52 -11.64
CA THR A 193 -39.55 12.14 -11.18
C THR A 193 -38.49 11.23 -11.77
N LEU A 194 -38.02 10.28 -10.97
CA LEU A 194 -37.19 9.17 -11.41
C LEU A 194 -37.97 7.86 -11.31
N SER A 195 -38.07 7.10 -12.41
CA SER A 195 -38.68 5.76 -12.43
C SER A 195 -37.65 4.71 -12.81
N LEU A 196 -37.53 3.64 -12.02
CA LEU A 196 -36.62 2.53 -12.33
C LEU A 196 -37.06 1.80 -13.60
N THR A 197 -36.08 1.31 -14.35
CA THR A 197 -36.31 0.33 -15.43
C THR A 197 -36.79 -1.01 -14.85
N LYS A 198 -37.39 -1.87 -15.67
CA LYS A 198 -37.89 -3.20 -15.23
C LYS A 198 -36.82 -4.08 -14.56
N ASN A 199 -35.55 -3.92 -14.95
CA ASN A 199 -34.42 -4.64 -14.35
C ASN A 199 -33.82 -3.94 -13.11
N GLY A 200 -34.27 -2.73 -12.77
CA GLY A 200 -33.80 -1.96 -11.60
C GLY A 200 -32.39 -1.39 -11.71
N LEU A 201 -31.77 -1.45 -12.90
CA LEU A 201 -30.35 -1.09 -13.09
C LEU A 201 -30.14 0.33 -13.64
N ALA A 202 -31.20 1.05 -13.95
CA ALA A 202 -31.17 2.43 -14.41
C ALA A 202 -32.47 3.15 -14.02
N ALA A 203 -32.45 4.47 -14.13
CA ALA A 203 -33.63 5.29 -13.89
C ALA A 203 -33.91 6.22 -15.07
N ARG A 204 -35.19 6.37 -15.40
CA ARG A 204 -35.69 7.39 -16.34
C ARG A 204 -36.03 8.64 -15.55
N PHE A 205 -35.49 9.77 -15.97
CA PHE A 205 -35.87 11.09 -15.47
C PHE A 205 -36.97 11.68 -16.34
N ARG A 206 -38.05 12.12 -15.68
CA ARG A 206 -39.23 12.72 -16.30
C ARG A 206 -39.63 13.98 -15.56
N TRP A 207 -40.01 15.02 -16.30
CA TRP A 207 -40.69 16.19 -15.77
C TRP A 207 -41.84 16.58 -16.70
N GLY A 208 -42.75 17.43 -16.23
CA GLY A 208 -43.81 17.92 -17.09
C GLY A 208 -44.60 19.07 -16.48
N HIS A 209 -44.97 20.02 -17.33
CA HIS A 209 -45.66 21.24 -16.92
C HIS A 209 -46.94 21.46 -17.73
N GLY A 210 -47.86 22.25 -17.17
CA GLY A 210 -49.09 22.65 -17.86
C GLY A 210 -48.83 23.58 -19.04
N ARG A 211 -49.83 23.74 -19.92
CA ARG A 211 -49.75 24.52 -21.17
C ARG A 211 -49.15 25.93 -21.04
N LYS A 212 -49.33 26.61 -19.90
CA LYS A 212 -48.79 27.96 -19.66
C LYS A 212 -47.27 28.02 -19.46
N GLN A 213 -46.64 26.89 -19.17
CA GLN A 213 -45.22 26.77 -18.85
C GLN A 213 -44.46 25.92 -19.90
N THR A 214 -45.07 25.68 -21.07
CA THR A 214 -44.48 24.89 -22.16
C THR A 214 -43.11 25.42 -22.58
N GLU A 215 -42.96 26.74 -22.71
CA GLU A 215 -41.68 27.37 -23.09
C GLU A 215 -40.56 27.07 -22.09
N TYR A 216 -40.86 27.12 -20.78
CA TYR A 216 -39.91 26.74 -19.74
C TYR A 216 -39.57 25.24 -19.78
N SER A 217 -40.57 24.38 -20.00
CA SER A 217 -40.38 22.93 -20.11
C SER A 217 -39.50 22.55 -21.31
N ASP A 218 -39.74 23.20 -22.46
CA ASP A 218 -38.98 23.00 -23.70
C ASP A 218 -37.57 23.60 -23.58
N TRP A 219 -37.40 24.73 -22.88
CA TRP A 219 -36.07 25.23 -22.51
C TRP A 219 -35.32 24.24 -21.61
N LYS A 220 -35.95 23.70 -20.54
CA LYS A 220 -35.32 22.69 -19.67
C LYS A 220 -34.90 21.46 -20.49
N ALA A 221 -35.72 21.03 -21.45
CA ALA A 221 -35.37 19.93 -22.37
C ALA A 221 -34.19 20.25 -23.28
N SER A 222 -34.05 21.49 -23.73
CA SER A 222 -32.91 21.94 -24.53
C SER A 222 -31.57 21.76 -23.82
N LEU A 223 -31.56 21.85 -22.47
CA LEU A 223 -30.37 21.62 -21.64
C LEU A 223 -29.91 20.16 -21.61
N PHE A 224 -30.69 19.22 -22.15
CA PHE A 224 -30.41 17.77 -22.19
C PHE A 224 -30.34 17.20 -23.62
N GLN A 225 -30.11 18.03 -24.64
CA GLN A 225 -30.10 17.57 -26.04
C GLN A 225 -29.07 16.48 -26.34
N ASN A 226 -27.95 16.44 -25.61
CA ASN A 226 -26.90 15.41 -25.77
C ASN A 226 -27.31 14.01 -25.25
N VAL A 227 -28.34 13.89 -24.41
CA VAL A 227 -28.76 12.61 -23.79
C VAL A 227 -30.04 12.02 -24.38
N GLY A 228 -30.62 12.61 -25.42
CA GLY A 228 -31.85 12.12 -26.04
C GLY A 228 -33.08 12.32 -25.14
N VAL A 229 -33.91 13.29 -25.52
CA VAL A 229 -35.13 13.66 -24.78
C VAL A 229 -36.33 13.37 -25.67
N SER A 230 -37.29 12.60 -25.17
CA SER A 230 -38.58 12.43 -25.84
C SER A 230 -39.59 13.42 -25.26
N ARG A 231 -40.47 13.95 -26.13
CA ARG A 231 -41.52 14.91 -25.77
C ARG A 231 -42.88 14.30 -26.05
N SER A 232 -43.80 14.40 -25.09
CA SER A 232 -45.18 13.93 -25.22
C SER A 232 -46.16 14.94 -24.61
N THR A 233 -47.43 14.87 -25.02
CA THR A 233 -48.49 15.75 -24.52
C THR A 233 -49.67 14.90 -24.06
N ASN A 234 -50.30 15.27 -22.94
CA ASN A 234 -51.52 14.61 -22.49
C ASN A 234 -52.79 15.30 -23.01
N ALA A 235 -53.98 14.74 -22.69
CA ALA A 235 -55.28 15.28 -23.12
C ALA A 235 -55.62 16.69 -22.58
N LYS A 236 -54.83 17.24 -21.64
CA LYS A 236 -54.99 18.59 -21.07
C LYS A 236 -53.94 19.58 -21.59
N ASP A 237 -53.29 19.27 -22.72
CA ASP A 237 -52.17 20.03 -23.29
C ASP A 237 -50.97 20.20 -22.34
N ALA A 238 -50.82 19.37 -21.30
CA ALA A 238 -49.62 19.38 -20.47
C ALA A 238 -48.51 18.61 -21.17
N VAL A 239 -47.32 19.19 -21.20
CA VAL A 239 -46.15 18.67 -21.90
C VAL A 239 -45.29 17.90 -20.90
N PHE A 240 -44.83 16.72 -21.32
CA PHE A 240 -43.92 15.87 -20.56
C PHE A 240 -42.68 15.58 -21.37
N HIS A 241 -41.54 15.58 -20.69
CA HIS A 241 -40.26 15.25 -21.27
C HIS A 241 -39.65 14.09 -20.49
N ASP A 242 -39.15 13.11 -21.22
CA ASP A 242 -38.57 11.89 -20.68
C ASP A 242 -37.17 11.73 -21.27
N LEU A 243 -36.15 11.69 -20.41
CA LEU A 243 -34.83 11.24 -20.82
C LEU A 243 -34.87 9.76 -21.17
N GLN A 244 -33.95 9.31 -22.04
CA GLN A 244 -33.65 7.88 -22.07
C GLN A 244 -33.26 7.40 -20.66
N PRO A 245 -33.54 6.15 -20.27
CA PRO A 245 -33.11 5.68 -18.96
C PRO A 245 -31.57 5.70 -18.86
N LEU A 246 -31.04 6.19 -17.75
CA LEU A 246 -29.60 6.32 -17.51
C LEU A 246 -29.18 5.55 -16.25
N GLY A 247 -28.07 4.83 -16.34
CA GLY A 247 -27.51 4.10 -15.19
C GLY A 247 -27.06 5.02 -14.06
N GLU A 248 -26.51 6.20 -14.42
CA GLU A 248 -26.01 7.22 -13.48
C GLU A 248 -27.09 7.85 -12.58
N LEU A 249 -28.36 7.69 -12.95
CA LEU A 249 -29.49 8.17 -12.17
C LEU A 249 -30.03 7.11 -11.18
N ARG A 250 -29.53 5.88 -11.22
CA ARG A 250 -29.99 4.78 -10.34
C ARG A 250 -29.71 5.08 -8.88
N GLY A 251 -28.47 5.48 -8.55
CA GLY A 251 -28.08 5.80 -7.16
C GLY A 251 -28.92 6.94 -6.60
N LEU A 252 -29.11 8.00 -7.40
CA LEU A 252 -29.96 9.14 -7.05
C LEU A 252 -31.43 8.73 -6.83
N ARG A 253 -31.95 7.79 -7.63
CA ARG A 253 -33.30 7.23 -7.44
C ARG A 253 -33.43 6.45 -6.13
N GLN A 254 -32.38 5.75 -5.72
CA GLN A 254 -32.39 4.99 -4.47
C GLN A 254 -32.28 5.90 -3.24
N SER A 255 -31.51 6.99 -3.32
CA SER A 255 -31.39 7.94 -2.21
C SER A 255 -32.62 8.84 -2.06
N VAL A 256 -33.20 9.31 -3.17
CA VAL A 256 -34.31 10.30 -3.12
C VAL A 256 -35.65 9.69 -2.71
N TYR A 257 -35.93 8.44 -3.08
CA TYR A 257 -37.28 7.88 -2.90
C TYR A 257 -37.29 6.85 -1.76
N THR A 258 -37.78 7.31 -0.61
CA THR A 258 -37.94 6.51 0.61
C THR A 258 -39.36 5.92 0.70
N THR A 259 -39.62 5.08 1.71
CA THR A 259 -40.97 4.55 1.97
C THR A 259 -42.00 5.65 2.26
N ASP A 260 -41.54 6.79 2.79
CA ASP A 260 -42.39 7.87 3.31
C ASP A 260 -42.40 9.10 2.38
N GLY A 261 -42.10 8.90 1.09
CA GLY A 261 -42.04 9.97 0.08
C GLY A 261 -40.61 10.37 -0.31
N LYS A 262 -40.44 11.58 -0.86
CA LYS A 262 -39.11 12.07 -1.27
C LYS A 262 -38.29 12.46 -0.03
N GLY A 263 -37.11 11.87 0.15
CA GLY A 263 -36.17 12.19 1.21
C GLY A 263 -34.88 12.75 0.64
N PHE A 264 -34.34 13.82 1.24
CA PHE A 264 -33.05 14.38 0.87
C PHE A 264 -32.13 14.35 2.09
N ASP A 265 -31.03 13.61 1.98
CA ASP A 265 -29.99 13.53 3.00
C ASP A 265 -29.06 14.75 2.96
N ASP A 266 -28.14 14.82 3.92
CA ASP A 266 -27.24 15.97 4.05
C ASP A 266 -26.29 16.11 2.86
N GLU A 267 -25.94 15.01 2.19
CA GLU A 267 -25.09 15.04 1.00
C GLU A 267 -25.84 15.66 -0.18
N TYR A 268 -27.10 15.27 -0.38
CA TYR A 268 -27.98 15.87 -1.38
C TYR A 268 -28.16 17.37 -1.15
N LEU A 269 -28.43 17.78 0.09
CA LEU A 269 -28.62 19.20 0.43
C LEU A 269 -27.34 20.01 0.18
N LYS A 270 -26.18 19.50 0.61
CA LYS A 270 -24.87 20.14 0.35
C LYS A 270 -24.53 20.25 -1.14
N ALA A 271 -25.07 19.38 -1.98
CA ALA A 271 -24.89 19.41 -3.42
C ALA A 271 -25.84 20.40 -4.15
N LEU A 272 -26.72 21.11 -3.43
CA LEU A 272 -27.60 22.11 -4.02
C LEU A 272 -26.84 23.38 -4.37
N THR A 273 -27.00 23.82 -5.62
CA THR A 273 -26.44 25.07 -6.14
C THR A 273 -27.53 26.13 -6.32
N PRO A 274 -27.17 27.40 -6.55
CA PRO A 274 -28.13 28.43 -6.96
C PRO A 274 -28.99 28.01 -8.16
N LEU A 275 -28.43 27.27 -9.13
CA LEU A 275 -29.17 26.73 -10.26
C LEU A 275 -30.18 25.65 -9.83
N SER A 276 -29.79 24.70 -8.97
CA SER A 276 -30.73 23.71 -8.42
C SER A 276 -31.90 24.38 -7.69
N LEU A 277 -31.62 25.41 -6.89
CA LEU A 277 -32.64 26.18 -6.17
C LEU A 277 -33.54 26.97 -7.13
N ALA A 278 -32.99 27.54 -8.20
CA ALA A 278 -33.76 28.23 -9.23
C ALA A 278 -34.70 27.28 -9.98
N ILE A 279 -34.23 26.09 -10.35
CA ILE A 279 -35.06 25.06 -11.00
C ILE A 279 -36.20 24.64 -10.07
N TRP A 280 -35.89 24.30 -8.81
CA TRP A 280 -36.91 23.98 -7.81
C TRP A 280 -37.94 25.10 -7.63
N TYR A 281 -37.48 26.36 -7.59
CA TYR A 281 -38.35 27.53 -7.49
C TYR A 281 -39.24 27.75 -8.71
N MET A 282 -38.70 27.55 -9.91
CA MET A 282 -39.46 27.63 -11.14
C MET A 282 -40.50 26.51 -11.23
N ASP A 283 -40.21 25.32 -10.70
CA ASP A 283 -41.16 24.21 -10.69
C ASP A 283 -42.31 24.47 -9.70
N ASP A 284 -42.00 24.67 -8.42
CA ASP A 284 -43.02 24.65 -7.35
C ASP A 284 -43.21 25.97 -6.58
N GLY A 285 -42.36 26.97 -6.81
CA GLY A 285 -42.41 28.24 -6.08
C GLY A 285 -43.47 29.21 -6.57
N CYS A 286 -44.04 29.99 -5.67
CA CYS A 286 -44.96 31.08 -5.98
C CYS A 286 -44.45 32.39 -5.36
N LEU A 287 -44.56 33.50 -6.10
CA LEU A 287 -44.33 34.85 -5.58
C LEU A 287 -45.67 35.55 -5.40
N THR A 288 -45.99 35.94 -4.17
CA THR A 288 -47.12 36.83 -3.92
C THR A 288 -46.60 38.25 -3.71
N THR A 289 -46.95 39.17 -4.61
CA THR A 289 -46.71 40.60 -4.46
C THR A 289 -47.92 41.25 -3.79
N ARG A 290 -47.68 42.18 -2.86
CA ARG A 290 -48.77 42.93 -2.24
C ARG A 290 -49.26 43.99 -3.22
N SER A 291 -50.48 43.86 -3.75
CA SER A 291 -51.16 45.02 -4.35
C SER A 291 -52.67 44.83 -4.53
N LYS A 292 -53.42 45.43 -3.59
CA LYS A 292 -54.61 46.30 -3.82
C LYS A 292 -55.02 46.89 -2.46
N GLY A 293 -54.76 48.20 -2.25
CA GLY A 293 -55.42 48.97 -1.17
C GLY A 293 -54.57 49.83 -0.22
N VAL A 294 -53.24 49.69 -0.13
CA VAL A 294 -52.44 50.49 0.82
C VAL A 294 -51.09 50.91 0.23
N GLN A 295 -50.91 52.23 0.06
CA GLN A 295 -49.71 53.00 -0.28
C GLN A 295 -49.00 52.74 -1.65
N ALA A 296 -49.11 53.71 -2.55
CA ALA A 296 -48.38 53.79 -3.83
C ALA A 296 -46.83 53.85 -3.68
N ARG A 297 -46.30 54.03 -2.47
CA ARG A 297 -44.84 54.09 -2.19
C ARG A 297 -44.12 52.72 -2.20
N THR A 298 -44.86 51.61 -2.24
CA THR A 298 -44.34 50.23 -2.08
C THR A 298 -44.62 49.29 -3.25
N GLU A 299 -45.25 49.79 -4.31
CA GLU A 299 -45.59 49.01 -5.51
C GLU A 299 -44.33 48.41 -6.15
N GLY A 300 -44.31 47.08 -6.32
CA GLY A 300 -43.15 46.35 -6.86
C GLY A 300 -41.94 46.19 -5.93
N ARG A 301 -41.97 46.68 -4.68
CA ARG A 301 -40.79 46.67 -3.79
C ARG A 301 -40.67 45.44 -2.88
N SER A 302 -41.78 44.81 -2.48
CA SER A 302 -41.78 43.65 -1.56
C SER A 302 -42.70 42.54 -2.02
N GLY A 303 -42.25 41.30 -1.92
CA GLY A 303 -43.03 40.10 -2.18
C GLY A 303 -42.67 39.00 -1.18
N ARG A 304 -43.47 37.93 -1.19
CA ARG A 304 -43.29 36.77 -0.32
C ARG A 304 -43.26 35.52 -1.18
N ILE A 305 -42.17 34.75 -1.07
CA ILE A 305 -42.05 33.45 -1.70
C ILE A 305 -42.69 32.37 -0.83
N GLU A 306 -43.47 31.50 -1.48
CA GLU A 306 -44.02 30.29 -0.89
C GLU A 306 -43.70 29.08 -1.78
N VAL A 307 -43.20 28.00 -1.20
CA VAL A 307 -42.88 26.75 -1.90
C VAL A 307 -43.52 25.58 -1.19
N CYS A 308 -44.34 24.80 -1.89
CA CYS A 308 -44.98 23.61 -1.34
C CYS A 308 -43.95 22.48 -1.21
N VAL A 309 -43.80 21.90 -0.01
CA VAL A 309 -42.85 20.82 0.29
C VAL A 309 -43.53 19.54 0.74
N GLU A 310 -44.83 19.42 0.48
CA GLU A 310 -45.64 18.27 0.91
C GLU A 310 -45.13 16.92 0.35
N ALA A 311 -44.55 16.91 -0.85
CA ALA A 311 -43.99 15.70 -1.44
C ALA A 311 -42.74 15.17 -0.72
N MET A 312 -42.12 16.00 0.13
CA MET A 312 -40.93 15.64 0.91
C MET A 312 -41.36 15.04 2.26
N ASN A 313 -40.59 14.09 2.78
CA ASN A 313 -40.84 13.53 4.11
C ASN A 313 -40.54 14.55 5.23
N THR A 314 -41.12 14.34 6.41
CA THR A 314 -41.09 15.31 7.53
C THR A 314 -39.66 15.67 7.98
N SER A 315 -38.75 14.70 8.04
CA SER A 315 -37.36 14.93 8.43
C SER A 315 -36.62 15.83 7.43
N THR A 316 -36.89 15.64 6.14
CA THR A 316 -36.31 16.45 5.07
C THR A 316 -36.81 17.89 5.09
N ARG A 317 -38.10 18.12 5.37
CA ARG A 317 -38.68 19.47 5.45
C ARG A 317 -37.94 20.35 6.47
N ALA A 318 -37.69 19.79 7.66
CA ALA A 318 -36.97 20.50 8.74
C ALA A 318 -35.50 20.73 8.38
N ARG A 319 -34.80 19.70 7.86
CA ARG A 319 -33.40 19.83 7.44
C ARG A 319 -33.22 20.85 6.31
N LEU A 320 -34.11 20.85 5.33
CA LEU A 320 -34.07 21.81 4.22
C LEU A 320 -34.27 23.25 4.72
N ALA A 321 -35.20 23.47 5.65
CA ALA A 321 -35.41 24.79 6.24
C ALA A 321 -34.17 25.29 7.01
N ALA A 322 -33.56 24.42 7.82
CA ALA A 322 -32.32 24.71 8.53
C ALA A 322 -31.18 24.99 7.54
N TYR A 323 -30.99 24.11 6.55
CA TYR A 323 -29.93 24.24 5.53
C TYR A 323 -30.01 25.56 4.75
N LEU A 324 -31.20 25.96 4.29
CA LEU A 324 -31.38 27.23 3.58
C LEU A 324 -31.07 28.44 4.47
N THR A 325 -31.40 28.36 5.76
CA THR A 325 -31.09 29.41 6.74
C THR A 325 -29.59 29.47 7.03
N ASP A 326 -28.99 28.34 7.42
CA ASP A 326 -27.62 28.25 7.92
C ASP A 326 -26.57 28.42 6.82
N THR A 327 -26.85 27.91 5.62
CA THR A 327 -25.87 27.90 4.51
C THR A 327 -26.01 29.11 3.62
N TRP A 328 -27.23 29.56 3.34
CA TRP A 328 -27.50 30.59 2.33
C TRP A 328 -28.04 31.90 2.93
N GLY A 329 -28.29 31.95 4.25
CA GLY A 329 -28.84 33.12 4.93
C GLY A 329 -30.29 33.41 4.54
N ILE A 330 -31.03 32.40 4.09
CA ILE A 330 -32.40 32.56 3.61
C ILE A 330 -33.36 32.40 4.79
N GLU A 331 -33.88 33.52 5.29
CA GLU A 331 -34.86 33.51 6.37
C GLU A 331 -36.24 33.01 5.91
N LEU A 332 -36.74 31.95 6.55
CA LEU A 332 -38.02 31.34 6.21
C LEU A 332 -38.70 30.66 7.41
N ARG A 333 -39.95 30.25 7.23
CA ARG A 333 -40.72 29.44 8.19
C ARG A 333 -41.39 28.28 7.47
N LEU A 334 -41.34 27.10 8.08
CA LEU A 334 -42.16 25.95 7.68
C LEU A 334 -43.53 26.06 8.36
N ARG A 335 -44.62 26.02 7.57
CA ARG A 335 -46.00 26.08 8.09
C ARG A 335 -46.94 25.18 7.31
N GLU A 336 -48.08 24.83 7.91
CA GLU A 336 -49.20 24.21 7.20
C GLU A 336 -50.10 25.30 6.59
N ALA A 337 -50.54 25.10 5.34
CA ALA A 337 -51.36 26.08 4.62
C ALA A 337 -52.53 25.42 3.85
N GLY A 338 -53.65 26.15 3.75
CA GLY A 338 -54.87 25.74 3.05
C GLY A 338 -55.77 24.77 3.81
N SER A 339 -56.96 24.47 3.25
CA SER A 339 -57.93 23.54 3.84
C SER A 339 -57.43 22.09 3.93
N THR A 340 -56.41 21.74 3.14
CA THR A 340 -55.78 20.42 3.10
C THR A 340 -54.50 20.32 3.95
N ARG A 341 -54.16 21.38 4.72
CA ARG A 341 -52.99 21.45 5.62
C ARG A 341 -51.66 21.02 4.98
N LYS A 342 -51.38 21.48 3.76
CA LYS A 342 -50.12 21.17 3.07
C LYS A 342 -48.94 21.90 3.71
N ALA A 343 -47.80 21.24 3.83
CA ALA A 343 -46.56 21.84 4.30
C ALA A 343 -45.96 22.78 3.24
N VAL A 344 -45.71 24.02 3.66
CA VAL A 344 -45.22 25.12 2.80
C VAL A 344 -44.08 25.85 3.49
N LEU A 345 -42.97 26.04 2.78
CA LEU A 345 -41.91 26.96 3.17
C LEU A 345 -42.30 28.37 2.78
N THR A 346 -42.26 29.27 3.75
CA THR A 346 -42.60 30.67 3.56
C THR A 346 -41.43 31.57 3.91
N PHE A 347 -40.97 32.35 2.94
CA PHE A 347 -39.82 33.22 3.07
C PHE A 347 -40.23 34.54 3.71
N THR A 348 -39.38 35.10 4.56
CA THR A 348 -39.55 36.48 5.07
C THR A 348 -39.32 37.48 3.92
N ARG A 349 -39.43 38.78 4.21
CA ARG A 349 -39.09 39.80 3.22
C ARG A 349 -37.60 39.75 2.91
N GLU A 350 -36.76 39.71 3.94
CA GLU A 350 -35.30 39.56 3.82
C GLU A 350 -34.94 38.25 3.12
N GLY A 351 -35.54 37.14 3.53
CA GLY A 351 -35.31 35.83 2.91
C GLY A 351 -35.75 35.77 1.45
N THR A 352 -36.86 36.42 1.08
CA THR A 352 -37.29 36.53 -0.33
C THR A 352 -36.28 37.31 -1.16
N ASP A 353 -35.79 38.43 -0.63
CA ASP A 353 -34.80 39.26 -1.32
C ASP A 353 -33.48 38.50 -1.53
N ARG A 354 -32.99 37.87 -0.45
CA ARG A 354 -31.77 37.06 -0.47
C ARG A 354 -31.87 35.87 -1.43
N PHE A 355 -33.01 35.18 -1.42
CA PHE A 355 -33.24 34.07 -2.32
C PHE A 355 -33.29 34.52 -3.79
N GLN A 356 -34.03 35.59 -4.10
CA GLN A 356 -34.12 36.08 -5.48
C GLN A 356 -32.81 36.65 -5.98
N GLU A 357 -32.02 37.31 -5.15
CA GLU A 357 -30.67 37.73 -5.50
C GLU A 357 -29.82 36.53 -5.95
N LEU A 358 -29.93 35.41 -5.24
CA LEU A 358 -29.20 34.17 -5.52
C LEU A 358 -29.67 33.49 -6.83
N VAL A 359 -30.98 33.37 -7.04
CA VAL A 359 -31.53 32.55 -8.13
C VAL A 359 -31.82 33.32 -9.42
N ALA A 360 -31.94 34.65 -9.38
CA ALA A 360 -32.35 35.46 -10.53
C ALA A 360 -31.52 35.25 -11.81
N PRO A 361 -30.18 35.04 -11.75
CA PRO A 361 -29.40 34.72 -12.95
C PRO A 361 -29.84 33.43 -13.67
N PHE A 362 -30.59 32.57 -13.01
CA PHE A 362 -30.97 31.24 -13.50
C PHE A 362 -32.46 31.10 -13.83
N VAL A 363 -33.27 32.14 -13.61
CA VAL A 363 -34.72 32.10 -13.86
C VAL A 363 -35.01 32.46 -15.32
N HIS A 364 -35.59 31.52 -16.06
CA HIS A 364 -35.92 31.68 -17.48
C HIS A 364 -36.91 32.86 -17.71
N PRO A 365 -36.80 33.64 -18.80
CA PRO A 365 -37.66 34.80 -19.06
C PRO A 365 -39.17 34.51 -19.03
N SER A 366 -39.60 33.33 -19.50
CA SER A 366 -41.02 32.91 -19.42
C SER A 366 -41.53 32.71 -17.98
N MET A 367 -40.63 32.73 -16.98
CA MET A 367 -40.89 32.60 -15.55
C MET A 367 -40.58 33.89 -14.77
N ASP A 368 -40.28 35.01 -15.44
CA ASP A 368 -39.95 36.32 -14.82
C ASP A 368 -41.04 36.84 -13.88
N TYR A 369 -42.29 36.43 -14.07
CA TYR A 369 -43.40 36.78 -13.18
C TYR A 369 -43.20 36.26 -11.74
N LYS A 370 -42.35 35.24 -11.55
CA LYS A 370 -41.93 34.75 -10.23
C LYS A 370 -40.85 35.65 -9.58
N LEU A 371 -40.27 36.61 -10.29
CA LEU A 371 -39.29 37.55 -9.73
C LEU A 371 -39.92 38.92 -9.41
N LEU A 372 -39.39 39.57 -8.38
CA LEU A 372 -39.58 41.00 -8.15
C LEU A 372 -38.95 41.78 -9.30
N SER A 373 -39.53 42.91 -9.66
CA SER A 373 -39.14 43.69 -10.84
C SER A 373 -37.64 44.01 -10.92
N ARG A 374 -36.98 44.25 -9.77
CA ARG A 374 -35.53 44.56 -9.68
C ARG A 374 -34.59 43.39 -10.02
N TYR A 375 -35.09 42.15 -10.03
CA TYR A 375 -34.30 40.95 -10.28
C TYR A 375 -34.54 40.34 -11.67
N ARG A 376 -35.53 40.83 -12.43
CA ARG A 376 -35.85 40.34 -13.78
C ARG A 376 -34.75 40.68 -14.79
N GLY A 377 -34.73 39.93 -15.90
CA GLY A 377 -33.80 40.16 -17.02
C GLY A 377 -32.34 39.84 -16.74
N ARG A 378 -32.04 39.08 -15.66
CA ARG A 378 -30.68 38.65 -15.31
C ARG A 378 -30.32 37.27 -15.84
N PHE A 379 -31.23 36.63 -16.57
CA PHE A 379 -31.10 35.26 -17.03
C PHE A 379 -29.83 35.06 -17.88
N ASP A 380 -28.96 34.17 -17.43
CA ASP A 380 -27.68 33.84 -18.07
C ASP A 380 -27.38 32.34 -17.90
N VAL A 381 -28.21 31.50 -18.56
CA VAL A 381 -28.02 30.04 -18.57
C VAL A 381 -27.87 29.55 -20.00
N ALA A 382 -26.65 29.14 -20.33
CA ALA A 382 -26.34 28.40 -21.54
C ALA A 382 -26.34 26.89 -21.28
N PRO A 383 -26.70 26.06 -22.28
CA PRO A 383 -26.48 24.62 -22.23
C PRO A 383 -24.99 24.30 -22.08
N GLU A 384 -24.67 23.34 -21.23
CA GLU A 384 -23.31 22.84 -21.02
C GLU A 384 -23.30 21.33 -21.22
N PHE A 385 -22.87 20.93 -22.41
CA PHE A 385 -22.74 19.52 -22.79
C PHE A 385 -21.31 19.07 -22.53
N VAL A 386 -21.18 17.88 -21.97
CA VAL A 386 -19.90 17.19 -21.84
C VAL A 386 -19.90 15.99 -22.78
N ASP A 387 -18.72 15.64 -23.26
CA ASP A 387 -18.54 14.37 -23.95
C ASP A 387 -18.84 13.21 -23.00
N MET A 388 -19.36 12.13 -23.58
CA MET A 388 -19.59 10.90 -22.83
C MET A 388 -18.27 10.40 -22.27
N ARG A 389 -18.25 10.15 -20.96
CA ARG A 389 -17.08 9.61 -20.26
C ARG A 389 -17.39 8.25 -19.67
N PHE A 390 -16.37 7.43 -19.49
CA PHE A 390 -16.52 6.16 -18.79
C PHE A 390 -16.20 6.31 -17.31
N GLU A 391 -17.05 5.75 -16.47
CA GLU A 391 -16.79 5.58 -15.03
C GLU A 391 -16.94 4.11 -14.65
N LEU A 392 -16.35 3.73 -13.52
CA LEU A 392 -16.39 2.36 -13.04
C LEU A 392 -17.61 2.14 -12.14
N ASP A 393 -18.35 1.06 -12.38
CA ASP A 393 -19.51 0.68 -11.57
C ASP A 393 -19.63 -0.85 -11.51
N ALA A 394 -20.31 -1.38 -10.49
CA ALA A 394 -20.34 -2.81 -10.21
C ALA A 394 -21.69 -3.45 -10.60
N TYR A 395 -21.65 -4.39 -11.55
CA TYR A 395 -22.85 -5.09 -12.04
C TYR A 395 -22.80 -6.59 -11.74
N PRO A 396 -23.95 -7.20 -11.39
CA PRO A 396 -24.00 -8.64 -11.11
C PRO A 396 -23.85 -9.47 -12.38
N ILE A 397 -23.15 -10.59 -12.25
CA ILE A 397 -23.14 -11.67 -13.23
C ILE A 397 -24.52 -12.34 -13.20
N ILE A 398 -25.09 -12.59 -14.38
CA ILE A 398 -26.43 -13.15 -14.53
C ILE A 398 -26.44 -14.55 -15.14
N ASP A 399 -25.33 -14.95 -15.78
CA ASP A 399 -25.17 -16.25 -16.42
C ASP A 399 -23.68 -16.58 -16.53
N ILE A 400 -23.32 -17.81 -16.14
CA ILE A 400 -22.01 -18.41 -16.36
C ILE A 400 -22.28 -19.79 -16.98
N SER A 401 -21.78 -20.01 -18.19
CA SER A 401 -21.99 -21.28 -18.91
C SER A 401 -20.72 -21.71 -19.62
N ARG A 402 -20.33 -22.99 -19.51
CA ARG A 402 -19.30 -23.58 -20.38
C ARG A 402 -19.84 -23.64 -21.81
N VAL A 403 -19.05 -23.20 -22.78
CA VAL A 403 -19.40 -23.21 -24.20
C VAL A 403 -18.23 -23.75 -25.02
N ALA A 404 -18.57 -24.57 -26.02
CA ALA A 404 -17.61 -24.92 -27.06
C ALA A 404 -17.23 -23.68 -27.89
N PRO A 405 -16.02 -23.61 -28.46
CA PRO A 405 -15.61 -22.52 -29.33
C PRO A 405 -16.47 -22.49 -30.61
N TRP A 406 -17.01 -21.32 -30.97
CA TRP A 406 -17.87 -21.17 -32.16
C TRP A 406 -17.07 -20.85 -33.42
N ASN A 407 -16.36 -19.71 -33.41
CA ASN A 407 -15.69 -19.19 -34.61
C ASN A 407 -14.20 -19.55 -34.69
N SER A 408 -13.56 -19.77 -33.55
CA SER A 408 -12.17 -20.22 -33.48
C SER A 408 -11.95 -20.95 -32.17
N THR A 409 -11.21 -22.05 -32.22
CA THR A 409 -10.75 -22.77 -31.02
C THR A 409 -9.64 -22.01 -30.30
N HIS A 410 -9.04 -20.99 -30.92
CA HIS A 410 -7.92 -20.27 -30.38
C HIS A 410 -8.30 -19.30 -29.26
N ARG A 411 -7.32 -19.05 -28.39
CA ARG A 411 -7.40 -18.19 -27.21
C ARG A 411 -6.64 -16.89 -27.45
N PHE A 412 -7.30 -15.75 -27.31
CA PHE A 412 -6.75 -14.44 -27.66
C PHE A 412 -6.54 -13.55 -26.44
N ASP A 413 -5.50 -12.72 -26.47
CA ASP A 413 -5.30 -11.65 -25.49
C ASP A 413 -4.51 -10.47 -26.10
N ILE A 414 -4.44 -9.35 -25.38
CA ILE A 414 -3.72 -8.13 -25.78
C ILE A 414 -2.96 -7.53 -24.61
N GLU A 415 -1.79 -6.92 -24.85
CA GLU A 415 -1.09 -6.13 -23.84
C GLU A 415 -1.43 -4.64 -24.00
N VAL A 416 -1.57 -3.95 -22.87
CA VAL A 416 -2.03 -2.56 -22.81
C VAL A 416 -1.03 -1.77 -21.99
N GLU A 417 -0.57 -0.67 -22.57
CA GLU A 417 0.53 0.15 -22.04
C GLU A 417 0.25 0.65 -20.60
N GLY A 418 1.12 0.29 -19.66
CA GLY A 418 1.25 0.96 -18.36
C GLY A 418 0.14 0.70 -17.32
N SER A 419 -0.86 -0.12 -17.60
CA SER A 419 -2.02 -0.32 -16.71
C SER A 419 -2.39 -1.79 -16.45
N HIS A 420 -1.90 -2.74 -17.25
CA HIS A 420 -2.12 -4.18 -17.11
C HIS A 420 -3.60 -4.63 -17.04
N ASN A 421 -4.52 -3.83 -17.61
CA ASN A 421 -5.94 -4.17 -17.66
C ASN A 421 -6.61 -3.52 -18.87
N TYR A 422 -7.74 -4.07 -19.29
CA TYR A 422 -8.63 -3.47 -20.29
C TYR A 422 -10.07 -3.91 -20.07
N PHE A 423 -11.00 -3.39 -20.87
CA PHE A 423 -12.41 -3.70 -20.75
C PHE A 423 -12.92 -4.62 -21.86
N ALA A 424 -13.21 -5.88 -21.51
CA ALA A 424 -13.87 -6.87 -22.36
C ALA A 424 -15.40 -6.74 -22.25
N ASP A 425 -16.02 -6.24 -23.32
CA ASP A 425 -17.43 -5.88 -23.45
C ASP A 425 -17.92 -4.91 -22.35
N GLY A 426 -16.97 -4.16 -21.79
CA GLY A 426 -17.14 -3.23 -20.69
C GLY A 426 -16.79 -3.81 -19.32
N VAL A 427 -16.55 -5.11 -19.16
CA VAL A 427 -16.06 -5.73 -17.91
C VAL A 427 -14.56 -5.60 -17.81
N MET A 428 -14.05 -5.16 -16.66
CA MET A 428 -12.61 -5.04 -16.44
C MET A 428 -11.96 -6.42 -16.32
N VAL A 429 -11.06 -6.69 -17.25
CA VAL A 429 -10.25 -7.91 -17.28
C VAL A 429 -8.78 -7.53 -17.17
N HIS A 430 -8.01 -8.43 -16.57
CA HIS A 430 -6.56 -8.32 -16.54
C HIS A 430 -6.03 -8.67 -17.94
N ASN A 431 -5.01 -7.96 -18.44
CA ASN A 431 -4.31 -8.49 -19.61
C ASN A 431 -3.39 -9.63 -19.20
N SER A 432 -3.16 -10.63 -20.03
CA SER A 432 -2.01 -11.51 -19.81
C SER A 432 -0.77 -10.65 -19.97
N PRO A 433 0.03 -10.40 -18.91
CA PRO A 433 1.35 -9.91 -19.14
C PRO A 433 2.03 -10.95 -20.04
N GLU A 434 2.55 -10.52 -21.18
CA GLU A 434 3.84 -11.07 -21.49
C GLU A 434 4.70 -10.68 -20.30
N VAL A 435 5.11 -11.66 -19.51
CA VAL A 435 6.38 -11.50 -18.83
C VAL A 435 7.36 -11.28 -19.97
N THR A 436 7.68 -10.01 -20.24
CA THR A 436 8.84 -9.64 -21.05
C THR A 436 9.95 -10.60 -20.65
N PRO A 437 10.62 -11.32 -21.57
CA PRO A 437 11.71 -12.21 -21.22
C PRO A 437 12.92 -11.39 -20.78
N GLY A 438 12.80 -10.78 -19.61
CA GLY A 438 13.79 -10.05 -18.85
C GLY A 438 13.89 -10.66 -17.46
N GLY A 439 13.85 -11.99 -17.38
CA GLY A 439 14.24 -12.76 -16.21
C GLY A 439 13.18 -12.95 -15.13
N ARG A 440 12.18 -13.78 -15.39
CA ARG A 440 11.53 -14.60 -14.36
C ARG A 440 11.31 -16.00 -14.93
N ALA A 441 12.17 -16.95 -14.56
CA ALA A 441 11.85 -18.36 -14.67
C ALA A 441 10.61 -18.67 -13.81
N LEU A 442 10.03 -19.88 -13.97
CA LEU A 442 8.98 -20.40 -13.08
C LEU A 442 9.31 -20.07 -11.63
N LYS A 443 8.28 -19.80 -10.81
CA LYS A 443 8.31 -19.34 -9.40
C LYS A 443 9.18 -20.20 -8.45
N PHE A 444 9.83 -21.25 -8.96
CA PHE A 444 10.65 -22.21 -8.26
C PHE A 444 12.13 -22.20 -8.66
N TYR A 445 12.57 -21.38 -9.64
CA TYR A 445 14.00 -21.30 -10.00
C TYR A 445 14.45 -19.89 -10.39
N SER A 446 15.71 -19.58 -10.07
CA SER A 446 16.35 -18.29 -10.33
C SER A 446 16.34 -17.88 -11.82
N SER A 447 16.16 -16.59 -12.09
CA SER A 447 16.44 -16.01 -13.42
C SER A 447 17.89 -15.52 -13.51
N VAL A 448 18.52 -15.77 -14.65
CA VAL A 448 19.92 -15.40 -14.94
C VAL A 448 19.94 -14.71 -16.30
N ARG A 449 20.43 -13.47 -16.37
CA ARG A 449 20.69 -12.77 -17.65
C ARG A 449 22.08 -13.17 -18.14
N LEU A 450 22.23 -13.51 -19.42
CA LEU A 450 23.47 -13.96 -20.02
C LEU A 450 23.85 -13.06 -21.20
N GLU A 451 25.05 -12.51 -21.18
CA GLU A 451 25.74 -11.86 -22.29
C GLU A 451 26.54 -12.92 -23.06
N VAL A 452 26.21 -13.16 -24.33
CA VAL A 452 26.90 -14.11 -25.20
C VAL A 452 27.70 -13.34 -26.26
N ARG A 453 29.02 -13.57 -26.33
CA ARG A 453 29.91 -12.97 -27.32
C ARG A 453 30.62 -14.05 -28.13
N LYS A 454 30.52 -13.98 -29.45
CA LYS A 454 31.26 -14.87 -30.35
C LYS A 454 32.77 -14.59 -30.26
N ILE A 455 33.57 -15.65 -30.14
CA ILE A 455 35.04 -15.59 -30.17
C ILE A 455 35.53 -15.92 -31.58
N GLU A 456 35.23 -17.12 -32.08
CA GLU A 456 35.69 -17.60 -33.39
C GLU A 456 34.70 -18.59 -34.01
N THR A 457 34.76 -18.75 -35.33
CA THR A 457 33.95 -19.73 -36.07
C THR A 457 34.73 -21.04 -36.16
N ILE A 458 34.13 -22.15 -35.74
CA ILE A 458 34.71 -23.50 -35.84
C ILE A 458 34.44 -24.02 -37.26
N LYS A 459 35.49 -24.50 -37.94
CA LYS A 459 35.42 -25.01 -39.32
C LYS A 459 35.91 -26.44 -39.41
N ASP A 460 35.27 -27.23 -40.26
CA ASP A 460 35.77 -28.52 -40.73
C ASP A 460 35.92 -28.45 -42.26
N GLY A 461 37.16 -28.44 -42.74
CA GLY A 461 37.49 -28.13 -44.13
C GLY A 461 37.01 -26.73 -44.56
N ALA A 462 36.14 -26.68 -45.58
CA ALA A 462 35.56 -25.44 -46.09
C ALA A 462 34.21 -25.08 -45.42
N GLU A 463 33.61 -25.99 -44.66
CA GLU A 463 32.30 -25.80 -44.05
C GLU A 463 32.42 -25.25 -42.62
N SER A 464 31.50 -24.35 -42.30
CA SER A 464 31.38 -23.78 -40.96
C SER A 464 30.55 -24.74 -40.10
N VAL A 465 31.18 -25.38 -39.12
CA VAL A 465 30.54 -26.40 -38.27
C VAL A 465 30.18 -25.87 -36.87
N GLY A 466 30.52 -24.62 -36.52
CA GLY A 466 30.09 -24.05 -35.25
C GLY A 466 30.66 -22.68 -34.92
N ASN A 467 30.43 -22.21 -33.71
CA ASN A 467 31.04 -21.02 -33.12
C ASN A 467 31.55 -21.33 -31.71
N ARG A 468 32.79 -20.94 -31.42
CA ARG A 468 33.26 -20.79 -30.04
C ARG A 468 32.73 -19.47 -29.48
N VAL A 469 32.01 -19.53 -28.37
CA VAL A 469 31.39 -18.36 -27.74
C VAL A 469 31.83 -18.23 -26.28
N ARG A 470 31.86 -16.99 -25.82
CA ARG A 470 32.03 -16.61 -24.41
C ARG A 470 30.67 -16.24 -23.85
N VAL A 471 30.26 -16.87 -22.76
CA VAL A 471 29.00 -16.56 -22.07
C VAL A 471 29.31 -15.97 -20.70
N LYS A 472 28.71 -14.83 -20.37
CA LYS A 472 28.85 -14.14 -19.08
C LYS A 472 27.48 -13.88 -18.47
N VAL A 473 27.29 -14.20 -17.20
CA VAL A 473 26.07 -13.77 -16.47
C VAL A 473 26.12 -12.27 -16.15
N THR A 474 25.07 -11.51 -16.45
CA THR A 474 24.92 -10.08 -16.15
C THR A 474 23.77 -9.82 -15.17
N LYS A 475 24.02 -9.83 -13.85
CA LYS A 475 23.01 -9.47 -12.84
C LYS A 475 23.22 -8.04 -12.34
N ASN A 476 22.13 -7.27 -12.21
CA ASN A 476 22.17 -5.83 -11.93
C ASN A 476 21.59 -5.43 -10.56
N LYS A 477 21.01 -6.34 -9.75
CA LYS A 477 20.46 -6.00 -8.42
C LYS A 477 21.55 -6.11 -7.37
N CYS A 478 22.03 -4.99 -6.85
CA CYS A 478 23.14 -4.99 -5.90
C CYS A 478 23.04 -3.82 -4.91
N VAL A 479 23.48 -4.02 -3.68
CA VAL A 479 23.69 -2.95 -2.69
C VAL A 479 25.13 -2.44 -2.80
N ALA A 480 25.37 -1.16 -2.51
CA ALA A 480 26.72 -0.60 -2.60
C ALA A 480 27.59 -0.95 -1.38
N ALA A 481 28.90 -0.83 -1.55
CA ALA A 481 29.89 -0.86 -0.47
C ALA A 481 29.48 0.04 0.71
N GLY A 482 29.79 -0.38 1.92
CA GLY A 482 29.43 0.30 3.16
C GLY A 482 28.05 -0.07 3.72
N THR A 483 27.25 -0.85 2.98
CA THR A 483 25.96 -1.37 3.46
C THR A 483 26.16 -2.31 4.65
N GLU A 484 25.47 -2.02 5.75
CA GLU A 484 25.46 -2.73 7.03
C GLU A 484 24.50 -3.90 7.00
N ILE A 485 24.98 -5.05 7.44
CA ILE A 485 24.20 -6.28 7.60
C ILE A 485 24.47 -6.83 8.98
N PHE A 486 23.40 -7.10 9.72
CA PHE A 486 23.48 -7.69 11.05
C PHE A 486 23.39 -9.20 10.99
N ASP A 487 24.35 -9.87 11.63
CA ASP A 487 24.34 -11.32 11.83
C ASP A 487 23.69 -11.64 13.19
N PRO A 488 22.44 -12.12 13.20
CA PRO A 488 21.72 -12.41 14.43
C PRO A 488 22.32 -13.56 15.25
N THR A 489 23.15 -14.43 14.65
CA THR A 489 23.77 -15.55 15.39
C THR A 489 24.97 -15.11 16.21
N THR A 490 25.72 -14.11 15.74
CA THR A 490 26.92 -13.60 16.41
C THR A 490 26.67 -12.28 17.14
N GLY A 491 25.60 -11.56 16.77
CA GLY A 491 25.32 -10.22 17.28
C GLY A 491 26.27 -9.16 16.71
N LEU A 492 26.92 -9.43 15.57
CA LEU A 492 27.86 -8.49 14.94
C LEU A 492 27.23 -7.86 13.70
N THR A 493 27.58 -6.60 13.44
CA THR A 493 27.22 -5.92 12.18
C THR A 493 28.43 -5.85 11.29
N HIS A 494 28.29 -6.33 10.06
CA HIS A 494 29.35 -6.34 9.07
C HIS A 494 29.01 -5.41 7.91
N ARG A 495 30.03 -4.93 7.20
CA ARG A 495 29.83 -4.32 5.89
C ARG A 495 29.63 -5.42 4.85
N ILE A 496 28.81 -5.17 3.84
CA ILE A 496 28.53 -6.13 2.77
C ILE A 496 29.82 -6.58 2.05
N GLU A 497 30.78 -5.69 1.86
CA GLU A 497 32.08 -6.01 1.26
C GLU A 497 32.92 -6.96 2.14
N ASP A 498 32.81 -6.84 3.46
CA ASP A 498 33.51 -7.73 4.39
C ASP A 498 32.85 -9.11 4.44
N ILE A 499 31.52 -9.14 4.33
CA ILE A 499 30.76 -10.39 4.18
C ILE A 499 31.19 -11.09 2.90
N VAL A 500 31.16 -10.39 1.77
CA VAL A 500 31.37 -10.99 0.45
C VAL A 500 32.83 -11.36 0.21
N ASN A 501 33.77 -10.48 0.52
CA ASN A 501 35.19 -10.72 0.22
C ASN A 501 35.94 -11.41 1.37
N GLY A 502 35.49 -11.22 2.61
CA GLY A 502 36.14 -11.74 3.82
C GLY A 502 35.44 -12.95 4.44
N ASP A 503 34.34 -13.43 3.84
CA ASP A 503 33.49 -14.52 4.34
C ASP A 503 33.01 -14.28 5.78
N GLN A 504 32.76 -13.00 6.12
CA GLN A 504 32.20 -12.61 7.41
C GLN A 504 30.67 -12.78 7.40
N ALA A 505 30.07 -12.94 8.58
CA ALA A 505 28.66 -13.27 8.79
C ALA A 505 28.22 -14.63 8.22
N ALA A 506 27.51 -15.40 9.06
CA ALA A 506 26.92 -16.67 8.66
C ALA A 506 25.44 -16.54 8.29
N SER A 507 24.75 -15.54 8.83
CA SER A 507 23.29 -15.43 8.74
C SER A 507 22.82 -13.98 8.67
N VAL A 508 21.56 -13.80 8.25
CA VAL A 508 20.86 -12.51 8.19
C VAL A 508 19.40 -12.68 8.60
N TYR A 509 18.75 -11.56 8.93
CA TYR A 509 17.29 -11.54 8.99
C TYR A 509 16.69 -11.44 7.58
N ALA A 510 15.67 -12.25 7.32
CA ALA A 510 14.90 -12.26 6.09
C ALA A 510 13.40 -12.38 6.42
N ALA A 511 12.54 -11.71 5.65
CA ALA A 511 11.10 -11.73 5.87
C ALA A 511 10.41 -12.79 5.02
N ASP A 512 9.43 -13.48 5.59
CA ASP A 512 8.49 -14.29 4.82
C ASP A 512 7.35 -13.43 4.22
N LYS A 513 6.41 -14.07 3.53
CA LYS A 513 5.28 -13.38 2.87
C LYS A 513 4.29 -12.73 3.83
N SER A 514 4.28 -13.14 5.09
CA SER A 514 3.45 -12.53 6.15
C SER A 514 4.15 -11.36 6.84
N GLY A 515 5.39 -11.05 6.45
CA GLY A 515 6.20 -10.02 7.08
C GLY A 515 6.78 -10.44 8.43
N LYS A 516 6.91 -11.75 8.68
CA LYS A 516 7.64 -12.30 9.83
C LYS A 516 9.12 -12.41 9.52
N LEU A 517 9.96 -12.02 10.48
CA LEU A 517 11.41 -12.05 10.32
C LEU A 517 12.00 -13.36 10.85
N HIS A 518 12.79 -14.00 10.00
CA HIS A 518 13.45 -15.27 10.26
C HIS A 518 14.96 -15.11 10.12
N VAL A 519 15.72 -15.83 10.95
CA VAL A 519 17.16 -15.98 10.74
C VAL A 519 17.38 -16.97 9.61
N LYS A 520 18.13 -16.56 8.58
CA LYS A 520 18.46 -17.41 7.43
C LYS A 520 19.96 -17.39 7.14
N PRO A 521 20.54 -18.54 6.74
CA PRO A 521 21.94 -18.59 6.38
C PRO A 521 22.21 -17.78 5.11
N ILE A 522 23.41 -17.21 5.04
CA ILE A 522 23.94 -16.62 3.80
C ILE A 522 24.44 -17.77 2.93
N GLY A 523 23.86 -17.91 1.73
CA GLY A 523 24.30 -18.87 0.72
C GLY A 523 25.45 -18.28 -0.11
N THR A 524 25.15 -17.91 -1.35
CA THR A 524 26.14 -17.35 -2.28
C THR A 524 26.49 -15.90 -1.95
N ARG A 525 27.78 -15.53 -2.08
CA ARG A 525 28.29 -14.17 -1.87
C ARG A 525 28.83 -13.58 -3.17
N LEU A 526 28.37 -12.39 -3.55
CA LEU A 526 28.53 -11.84 -4.89
C LEU A 526 29.20 -10.47 -4.87
N ASN A 527 30.36 -10.38 -5.51
CA ASN A 527 31.00 -9.10 -5.84
C ASN A 527 30.71 -8.79 -7.32
N GLN A 528 30.06 -7.66 -7.58
CA GLN A 528 29.49 -7.32 -8.88
C GLN A 528 30.22 -6.15 -9.56
N GLY A 529 31.34 -5.72 -8.97
CA GLY A 529 32.16 -4.63 -9.47
C GLY A 529 31.48 -3.27 -9.34
N ASP A 530 31.99 -2.29 -10.08
CA ASP A 530 31.49 -0.93 -10.01
C ASP A 530 30.22 -0.75 -10.87
N GLN A 531 29.16 -0.23 -10.26
CA GLN A 531 27.87 0.01 -10.92
C GLN A 531 27.28 1.36 -10.51
N PRO A 532 26.42 1.97 -11.35
CA PRO A 532 25.66 3.16 -10.97
C PRO A 532 24.65 2.81 -9.88
N VAL A 533 24.67 3.55 -8.78
CA VAL A 533 23.78 3.39 -7.63
C VAL A 533 23.11 4.70 -7.28
N ILE A 534 21.85 4.64 -6.85
CA ILE A 534 21.10 5.78 -6.31
C ILE A 534 21.03 5.67 -4.78
N GLY A 535 20.93 6.82 -4.12
CA GLY A 535 20.81 6.86 -2.66
C GLY A 535 19.39 7.11 -2.20
N LEU A 536 18.92 6.33 -1.25
CA LEU A 536 17.62 6.51 -0.60
C LEU A 536 17.87 6.93 0.85
N LYS A 537 17.34 8.10 1.25
CA LYS A 537 17.36 8.57 2.65
C LYS A 537 15.96 8.57 3.23
N PHE A 538 15.84 8.09 4.46
CA PHE A 538 14.56 7.88 5.14
C PHE A 538 14.32 8.88 6.27
N ARG A 539 13.06 9.11 6.64
CA ARG A 539 12.69 10.07 7.68
C ARG A 539 13.28 9.77 9.05
N SER A 540 13.51 8.51 9.39
CA SER A 540 14.18 8.14 10.64
C SER A 540 15.70 8.27 10.59
N GLY A 541 16.27 8.69 9.46
CA GLY A 541 17.71 8.98 9.29
C GLY A 541 18.54 7.89 8.63
N GLN A 542 17.96 6.72 8.34
CA GLN A 542 18.64 5.64 7.61
C GLN A 542 18.91 6.07 6.17
N ARG A 543 19.94 5.47 5.58
CA ARG A 543 20.30 5.66 4.18
C ARG A 543 20.76 4.35 3.58
N ILE A 544 20.51 4.12 2.29
CA ILE A 544 21.07 2.98 1.56
C ILE A 544 21.40 3.41 0.13
N MET A 545 22.49 2.88 -0.41
CA MET A 545 22.91 3.08 -1.80
C MET A 545 22.68 1.76 -2.53
N VAL A 546 21.88 1.77 -3.60
CA VAL A 546 21.48 0.56 -4.34
C VAL A 546 21.43 0.83 -5.83
N THR A 547 21.59 -0.21 -6.65
CA THR A 547 21.36 -0.08 -8.09
C THR A 547 19.89 0.27 -8.39
N PRO A 548 19.59 1.03 -9.47
CA PRO A 548 18.22 1.43 -9.78
C PRO A 548 17.22 0.28 -9.95
N ASP A 549 17.67 -0.91 -10.34
CA ASP A 549 16.82 -2.10 -10.50
C ASP A 549 16.73 -2.97 -9.23
N HIS A 550 17.39 -2.56 -8.14
CA HIS A 550 17.26 -3.24 -6.85
C HIS A 550 15.82 -3.16 -6.34
N LEU A 551 15.24 -4.30 -5.94
CA LEU A 551 13.88 -4.32 -5.41
C LEU A 551 13.88 -3.99 -3.92
N MET A 552 13.02 -3.05 -3.55
CA MET A 552 12.75 -2.62 -2.17
C MET A 552 11.32 -3.03 -1.81
N LEU A 553 11.09 -3.57 -0.60
CA LEU A 553 9.74 -3.93 -0.18
C LEU A 553 8.97 -2.68 0.24
N THR A 554 7.91 -2.35 -0.49
CA THR A 554 6.97 -1.27 -0.18
C THR A 554 5.67 -1.80 0.43
N ASP A 555 4.80 -0.91 0.90
CA ASP A 555 3.45 -1.26 1.39
C ASP A 555 2.51 -1.78 0.28
N ARG A 556 2.93 -1.64 -0.98
CA ARG A 556 2.25 -2.16 -2.19
C ARG A 556 3.04 -3.27 -2.90
N GLY A 557 4.06 -3.83 -2.24
CA GLY A 557 4.89 -4.93 -2.77
C GLY A 557 6.29 -4.50 -3.20
N TRP A 558 6.99 -5.36 -3.94
CA TRP A 558 8.37 -5.12 -4.39
C TRP A 558 8.41 -4.12 -5.55
N VAL A 559 9.14 -3.01 -5.37
CA VAL A 559 9.30 -1.95 -6.38
C VAL A 559 10.78 -1.70 -6.62
N MET A 560 11.17 -1.40 -7.86
CA MET A 560 12.56 -1.08 -8.20
C MET A 560 12.95 0.26 -7.59
N ALA A 561 14.18 0.36 -7.08
CA ALA A 561 14.67 1.55 -6.40
C ALA A 561 14.57 2.82 -7.28
N GLY A 562 14.83 2.69 -8.58
CA GLY A 562 14.76 3.78 -9.56
C GLY A 562 13.34 4.25 -9.89
N GLU A 563 12.31 3.49 -9.52
CA GLU A 563 10.90 3.88 -9.69
C GLU A 563 10.32 4.54 -8.43
N LEU A 564 11.04 4.48 -7.31
CA LEU A 564 10.62 5.06 -6.05
C LEU A 564 10.66 6.59 -6.10
N LYS A 565 9.76 7.21 -5.33
CA LYS A 565 9.65 8.66 -5.19
C LYS A 565 9.70 9.06 -3.71
N SER A 566 10.06 10.33 -3.45
CA SER A 566 9.94 10.89 -2.10
C SER A 566 8.48 10.75 -1.62
N GLY A 567 8.30 10.25 -0.40
CA GLY A 567 7.00 9.93 0.16
C GLY A 567 6.60 8.45 0.10
N ASP A 568 7.21 7.65 -0.77
CA ASP A 568 7.03 6.20 -0.78
C ASP A 568 7.55 5.58 0.52
N GLN A 569 7.03 4.42 0.89
CA GLN A 569 7.37 3.77 2.15
C GLN A 569 8.06 2.43 1.93
N ILE A 570 9.15 2.19 2.67
CA ILE A 570 9.93 0.96 2.62
C ILE A 570 9.84 0.21 3.95
N ALA A 571 9.73 -1.11 3.87
CA ALA A 571 9.64 -2.00 5.01
C ALA A 571 10.94 -2.08 5.80
N ARG A 572 10.80 -2.15 7.12
CA ARG A 572 11.87 -2.19 8.11
C ARG A 572 11.51 -3.10 9.28
N PRO A 573 12.49 -3.71 9.95
CA PRO A 573 12.25 -4.41 11.21
C PRO A 573 11.57 -3.53 12.26
N ARG A 574 10.49 -4.05 12.83
CA ARG A 574 9.77 -3.51 13.98
C ARG A 574 10.14 -4.26 15.25
N ARG A 575 10.27 -5.59 15.13
CA ARG A 575 10.71 -6.50 16.18
C ARG A 575 11.49 -7.64 15.55
N VAL A 576 12.39 -8.25 16.30
CA VAL A 576 13.18 -9.40 15.83
C VAL A 576 13.40 -10.43 16.92
N GLY A 577 13.57 -11.69 16.49
CA GLY A 577 13.82 -12.82 17.37
C GLY A 577 12.69 -13.08 18.36
N THR A 578 12.88 -14.10 19.18
CA THR A 578 11.97 -14.42 20.28
C THR A 578 12.73 -14.50 21.60
N PHE A 579 12.02 -14.20 22.68
CA PHE A 579 12.52 -14.41 24.03
C PHE A 579 12.05 -15.78 24.53
N GLY A 580 12.82 -16.36 25.46
CA GLY A 580 12.49 -17.60 26.14
C GLY A 580 12.91 -17.52 27.60
N ASN A 581 13.45 -18.62 28.12
CA ASN A 581 13.83 -18.74 29.53
C ASN A 581 15.31 -19.09 29.73
N GLU A 582 16.13 -19.02 28.67
CA GLU A 582 17.54 -19.39 28.75
C GLU A 582 18.36 -18.29 29.43
N GLN A 583 19.11 -18.65 30.46
CA GLN A 583 20.00 -17.74 31.19
C GLN A 583 21.45 -18.19 31.04
N PRO A 584 22.13 -17.86 29.92
CA PRO A 584 23.54 -18.20 29.72
C PRO A 584 24.45 -17.48 30.72
N ILE A 585 23.93 -16.44 31.36
CA ILE A 585 24.51 -15.65 32.43
C ILE A 585 23.37 -15.25 33.36
N SER A 586 23.62 -15.15 34.67
CA SER A 586 22.59 -14.68 35.61
C SER A 586 22.24 -13.21 35.33
N PRO A 587 21.00 -12.76 35.60
CA PRO A 587 20.62 -11.36 35.47
C PRO A 587 21.56 -10.40 36.24
N ASP A 588 21.97 -10.77 37.46
CA ASP A 588 22.93 -10.00 38.27
C ASP A 588 24.31 -9.87 37.60
N HIS A 589 24.84 -10.94 37.01
CA HIS A 589 26.10 -10.88 36.27
C HIS A 589 25.96 -10.09 34.95
N ALA A 590 24.79 -10.13 34.30
CA ALA A 590 24.51 -9.32 33.12
C ALA A 590 24.47 -7.82 33.47
N ARG A 591 23.85 -7.45 34.59
CA ARG A 591 23.89 -6.08 35.14
C ARG A 591 25.32 -5.64 35.41
N LEU A 592 26.10 -6.49 36.07
CA LEU A 592 27.51 -6.22 36.34
C LEU A 592 28.31 -6.00 35.05
N LEU A 593 28.07 -6.82 34.04
CA LEU A 593 28.70 -6.66 32.74
C LEU A 593 28.34 -5.31 32.10
N GLY A 594 27.07 -4.89 32.17
CA GLY A 594 26.63 -3.58 31.71
C GLY A 594 27.38 -2.43 32.39
N TYR A 595 27.51 -2.48 33.72
CA TYR A 595 28.29 -1.49 34.49
C TYR A 595 29.76 -1.46 34.06
N LEU A 596 30.38 -2.63 33.87
CA LEU A 596 31.79 -2.73 33.49
C LEU A 596 32.04 -2.31 32.03
N VAL A 597 31.06 -2.50 31.15
CA VAL A 597 31.14 -2.03 29.76
C VAL A 597 31.06 -0.51 29.69
N GLY A 598 30.21 0.14 30.47
CA GLY A 598 30.16 1.60 30.57
C GLY A 598 31.35 2.17 31.35
N ASP A 599 31.22 2.21 32.68
CA ASP A 599 32.18 2.87 33.59
C ASP A 599 33.28 1.96 34.16
N GLY A 600 33.41 0.74 33.63
CA GLY A 600 34.44 -0.20 34.05
C GLY A 600 35.79 0.00 33.38
N TYR A 601 36.85 -0.12 34.18
CA TYR A 601 38.22 -0.30 33.72
C TYR A 601 38.64 -1.76 33.90
N VAL A 602 38.91 -2.45 32.78
CA VAL A 602 39.18 -3.90 32.72
C VAL A 602 40.49 -4.23 31.99
N GLY A 603 41.49 -3.35 32.04
CA GLY A 603 42.72 -3.38 31.22
C GLY A 603 43.72 -4.52 31.46
N GLY A 604 43.40 -5.52 32.29
CA GLY A 604 44.13 -6.78 32.44
C GLY A 604 45.48 -6.76 33.18
N LYS A 605 46.16 -5.61 33.29
CA LYS A 605 47.40 -5.45 34.07
C LYS A 605 47.21 -4.75 35.42
N THR A 606 46.02 -4.21 35.65
CA THR A 606 45.66 -3.41 36.82
C THR A 606 44.31 -3.90 37.35
N PRO A 607 43.98 -3.60 38.62
CA PRO A 607 42.72 -4.02 39.24
C PRO A 607 41.52 -3.70 38.37
N ILE A 608 40.56 -4.63 38.31
CA ILE A 608 39.25 -4.35 37.72
C ILE A 608 38.57 -3.33 38.61
N SER A 609 38.15 -2.21 38.04
CA SER A 609 37.55 -1.12 38.80
C SER A 609 36.31 -0.59 38.11
N PHE A 610 35.34 -0.20 38.93
CA PHE A 610 34.14 0.52 38.52
C PHE A 610 34.18 1.91 39.15
N ILE A 611 34.14 2.95 38.32
CA ILE A 611 34.34 4.34 38.75
C ILE A 611 33.08 5.14 38.43
N ASN A 612 32.29 5.47 39.44
CA ASN A 612 31.03 6.19 39.26
C ASN A 612 30.70 6.98 40.53
N VAL A 613 30.16 8.19 40.36
CA VAL A 613 29.83 9.11 41.46
C VAL A 613 28.58 8.70 42.25
N ALA A 614 27.74 7.84 41.69
CA ALA A 614 26.49 7.41 42.31
C ALA A 614 26.74 6.31 43.35
N GLU A 615 26.41 6.60 44.61
CA GLU A 615 26.69 5.72 45.75
C GLU A 615 25.89 4.40 45.71
N ASP A 616 24.65 4.46 45.23
CA ASP A 616 23.75 3.33 45.05
C ASP A 616 24.28 2.33 44.00
N LEU A 617 24.74 2.83 42.84
CA LEU A 617 25.41 1.99 41.84
C LEU A 617 26.71 1.40 42.36
N GLN A 618 27.51 2.21 43.07
CA GLN A 618 28.74 1.72 43.69
C GLN A 618 28.46 0.66 44.77
N ALA A 619 27.33 0.72 45.46
CA ALA A 619 26.94 -0.26 46.48
C ALA A 619 26.50 -1.57 45.82
N ASP A 620 25.71 -1.51 44.74
CA ASP A 620 25.29 -2.68 43.97
C ASP A 620 26.50 -3.38 43.32
N VAL A 621 27.44 -2.64 42.73
CA VAL A 621 28.68 -3.25 42.20
C VAL A 621 29.52 -3.89 43.30
N ALA A 622 29.66 -3.26 44.47
CA ALA A 622 30.38 -3.86 45.59
C ALA A 622 29.72 -5.15 46.10
N ARG A 623 28.38 -5.18 46.15
CA ARG A 623 27.62 -6.40 46.46
C ARG A 623 27.87 -7.48 45.41
N LEU A 624 27.68 -7.18 44.13
CA LEU A 624 27.88 -8.12 43.02
C LEU A 624 29.30 -8.69 42.98
N PHE A 625 30.31 -7.84 43.23
CA PHE A 625 31.70 -8.27 43.36
C PHE A 625 31.89 -9.25 44.54
N ALA A 626 31.31 -8.97 45.70
CA ALA A 626 31.39 -9.83 46.87
C ALA A 626 30.65 -11.17 46.65
N ASP A 627 29.48 -11.15 46.02
CA ASP A 627 28.68 -12.33 45.67
C ASP A 627 29.46 -13.26 44.71
N MET A 628 30.33 -12.69 43.87
CA MET A 628 31.25 -13.43 43.00
C MET A 628 32.58 -13.83 43.70
N GLY A 629 32.62 -13.77 45.03
CA GLY A 629 33.77 -14.19 45.85
C GLY A 629 34.97 -13.25 45.81
N CYS A 630 34.81 -12.02 45.34
CA CYS A 630 35.93 -11.07 45.20
C CYS A 630 36.05 -10.15 46.43
N LYS A 631 37.28 -9.93 46.90
CA LYS A 631 37.54 -8.93 47.94
C LYS A 631 37.48 -7.52 47.36
N VAL A 632 36.45 -6.76 47.74
CA VAL A 632 36.23 -5.40 47.26
C VAL A 632 37.01 -4.37 48.08
N THR A 633 37.71 -3.47 47.41
CA THR A 633 38.33 -2.29 48.01
C THR A 633 37.64 -1.03 47.49
N ARG A 634 36.88 -0.34 48.35
CA ARG A 634 36.24 0.95 48.01
C ARG A 634 37.17 2.12 48.35
N LYS A 635 37.36 3.04 47.40
CA LYS A 635 38.15 4.26 47.58
C LYS A 635 37.49 5.43 46.85
N GLY A 636 36.81 6.30 47.60
CA GLY A 636 36.04 7.41 47.04
C GLY A 636 34.95 6.90 46.10
N ILE A 637 34.99 7.35 44.84
CA ILE A 637 34.03 6.96 43.80
C ILE A 637 34.42 5.67 43.04
N SER A 638 35.33 4.86 43.59
CA SER A 638 35.79 3.62 42.94
C SER A 638 35.59 2.38 43.81
N SER A 639 35.06 1.32 43.19
CA SER A 639 35.01 -0.03 43.74
C SER A 639 35.95 -0.92 42.93
N ASN A 640 36.93 -1.52 43.61
CA ASN A 640 38.06 -2.18 42.96
C ASN A 640 38.19 -3.64 43.41
N ILE A 641 38.55 -4.52 42.48
CA ILE A 641 39.01 -5.89 42.74
C ILE A 641 40.43 -6.03 42.23
N SER A 642 41.35 -6.28 43.15
CA SER A 642 42.72 -6.66 42.81
C SER A 642 42.75 -8.11 42.32
N HIS A 643 43.53 -8.39 41.29
CA HIS A 643 43.81 -9.75 40.84
C HIS A 643 45.29 -9.88 40.43
N ARG A 644 45.88 -11.05 40.65
CA ARG A 644 47.22 -11.42 40.18
C ARG A 644 47.16 -12.13 38.85
N ILE A 645 48.28 -12.15 38.12
CA ILE A 645 48.42 -12.97 36.91
C ILE A 645 48.27 -14.45 37.34
N GLY A 646 47.29 -15.14 36.74
CA GLY A 646 46.97 -16.54 37.05
C GLY A 646 45.91 -16.75 38.15
N GLU A 647 45.51 -15.70 38.88
CA GLU A 647 44.43 -15.79 39.88
C GLU A 647 43.07 -15.97 39.19
N LYS A 648 42.24 -16.87 39.73
CA LYS A 648 40.85 -17.07 39.28
C LYS A 648 39.92 -16.37 40.25
N ASN A 649 39.08 -15.47 39.75
CA ASN A 649 37.99 -14.86 40.49
C ASN A 649 36.80 -14.65 39.55
N GLY A 650 35.59 -14.66 40.10
CA GLY A 650 34.37 -14.69 39.29
C GLY A 650 34.24 -13.50 38.34
N VAL A 651 34.62 -12.30 38.77
CA VAL A 651 34.54 -11.09 37.93
C VAL A 651 35.54 -11.12 36.78
N LEU A 652 36.75 -11.62 37.03
CA LEU A 652 37.76 -11.81 35.99
C LEU A 652 37.34 -12.88 34.98
N GLU A 653 36.73 -13.97 35.44
CA GLU A 653 36.17 -15.02 34.56
C GLU A 653 35.01 -14.47 33.72
N LEU A 654 34.11 -13.69 34.31
CA LEU A 654 33.02 -13.01 33.61
C LEU A 654 33.54 -12.07 32.52
N THR A 655 34.50 -11.20 32.84
CA THR A 655 35.04 -10.24 31.86
C THR A 655 35.82 -10.93 30.73
N ARG A 656 36.46 -12.07 31.00
CA ARG A 656 37.12 -12.91 29.99
C ARG A 656 36.09 -13.63 29.11
N TRP A 657 35.07 -14.24 29.71
CA TRP A 657 33.97 -14.90 28.99
C TRP A 657 33.25 -13.92 28.07
N ALA A 658 32.96 -12.72 28.57
CA ALA A 658 32.30 -11.67 27.79
C ALA A 658 33.22 -11.06 26.71
N GLY A 659 34.52 -11.37 26.71
CA GLY A 659 35.48 -10.83 25.74
C GLY A 659 35.72 -9.33 25.89
N VAL A 660 35.55 -8.77 27.10
CA VAL A 660 35.79 -7.34 27.39
C VAL A 660 37.09 -7.11 28.17
N HIS A 661 37.66 -8.16 28.75
CA HIS A 661 38.92 -8.09 29.48
C HIS A 661 40.08 -7.68 28.56
N GLY A 662 40.78 -6.60 28.91
CA GLY A 662 41.89 -6.06 28.12
C GLY A 662 41.48 -5.21 26.91
N HIS A 663 40.19 -5.11 26.61
CA HIS A 663 39.68 -4.34 25.46
C HIS A 663 39.57 -2.84 25.79
N LEU A 664 39.84 -2.02 24.78
CA LEU A 664 39.66 -0.58 24.83
C LEU A 664 38.18 -0.22 24.59
N ALA A 665 37.77 1.00 24.97
CA ALA A 665 36.36 1.41 24.93
C ALA A 665 35.68 1.27 23.55
N TRP A 666 36.44 1.39 22.45
CA TRP A 666 35.94 1.21 21.08
C TRP A 666 35.93 -0.25 20.59
N GLU A 667 36.54 -1.16 21.35
CA GLU A 667 36.59 -2.60 21.08
C GLU A 667 35.61 -3.40 21.95
N LYS A 668 34.99 -2.73 22.94
CA LYS A 668 33.97 -3.33 23.81
C LYS A 668 32.74 -3.71 22.98
N ARG A 669 32.23 -4.91 23.22
CA ARG A 669 31.05 -5.52 22.59
C ARG A 669 30.40 -6.49 23.58
N LEU A 670 29.14 -6.80 23.37
CA LEU A 670 28.43 -7.86 24.08
C LEU A 670 28.70 -9.22 23.42
N PRO A 671 28.76 -10.32 24.20
CA PRO A 671 28.98 -11.66 23.66
C PRO A 671 27.74 -12.17 22.88
N PRO A 672 27.93 -13.11 21.93
CA PRO A 672 26.84 -13.69 21.13
C PRO A 672 25.68 -14.27 21.94
N ALA A 673 25.94 -14.71 23.17
CA ALA A 673 24.94 -15.25 24.07
C ALA A 673 23.72 -14.32 24.24
N PHE A 674 23.90 -12.99 24.24
CA PHE A 674 22.79 -12.03 24.37
C PHE A 674 21.85 -11.98 23.14
N PHE A 675 22.27 -12.55 22.02
CA PHE A 675 21.54 -12.58 20.76
C PHE A 675 20.94 -13.95 20.44
N ALA A 676 21.20 -14.95 21.29
CA ALA A 676 20.59 -16.26 21.17
C ALA A 676 19.06 -16.17 21.17
N ASP A 677 18.44 -16.96 20.29
CA ASP A 677 17.00 -17.12 20.27
C ASP A 677 16.58 -17.87 21.54
N GLY A 678 15.51 -17.41 22.22
CA GLY A 678 15.08 -18.03 23.47
C GLY A 678 15.81 -17.56 24.75
N ILE A 679 16.72 -16.59 24.67
CA ILE A 679 17.28 -15.95 25.88
C ILE A 679 16.17 -15.33 26.74
N ASP A 680 16.35 -15.39 28.06
CA ASP A 680 15.51 -14.72 29.03
C ASP A 680 15.54 -13.19 28.84
N PRO A 681 14.37 -12.53 28.71
CA PRO A 681 14.32 -11.08 28.52
C PRO A 681 14.90 -10.30 29.72
N HIS A 682 14.88 -10.85 30.94
CA HIS A 682 15.51 -10.21 32.10
C HIS A 682 17.02 -10.14 31.96
N VAL A 683 17.68 -11.14 31.37
CA VAL A 683 19.14 -11.11 31.17
C VAL A 683 19.54 -9.96 30.24
N VAL A 684 18.78 -9.76 29.16
CA VAL A 684 18.99 -8.64 28.24
C VAL A 684 18.63 -7.30 28.90
N SER A 685 17.52 -7.26 29.64
CA SER A 685 17.11 -6.07 30.40
C SER A 685 18.21 -5.59 31.34
N GLU A 686 18.84 -6.50 32.07
CA GLU A 686 19.85 -6.17 33.08
C GLU A 686 21.16 -5.67 32.48
N VAL A 687 21.61 -6.21 31.34
CA VAL A 687 22.78 -5.63 30.67
C VAL A 687 22.48 -4.23 30.12
N LEU A 688 21.27 -4.01 29.58
CA LEU A 688 20.83 -2.67 29.15
C LEU A 688 20.71 -1.71 30.34
N PHE A 689 20.24 -2.19 31.50
CA PHE A 689 20.23 -1.42 32.74
C PHE A 689 21.62 -0.87 33.06
N GLY A 690 22.62 -1.75 33.12
CA GLY A 690 23.98 -1.36 33.51
C GLY A 690 24.61 -0.38 32.51
N LEU A 691 24.33 -0.55 31.21
CA LEU A 691 24.77 0.37 30.16
C LEU A 691 24.11 1.75 30.28
N TRP A 692 22.82 1.82 30.59
CA TRP A 692 22.12 3.10 30.66
C TRP A 692 22.37 3.88 31.94
N GLU A 693 22.55 3.23 33.09
CA GLU A 693 22.87 3.93 34.34
C GLU A 693 24.29 4.52 34.34
N THR A 694 25.17 4.03 33.47
CA THR A 694 26.55 4.54 33.32
C THR A 694 26.62 5.64 32.26
N ASP A 695 26.56 5.25 30.99
CA ASP A 695 26.77 6.14 29.83
C ASP A 695 25.46 6.62 29.17
N GLY A 696 24.31 6.28 29.75
CA GLY A 696 23.01 6.73 29.28
C GLY A 696 22.71 8.19 29.62
N TRP A 697 21.82 8.80 28.85
CA TRP A 697 21.29 10.14 29.08
C TRP A 697 19.80 10.21 28.81
N ILE A 698 19.14 11.15 29.50
CA ILE A 698 17.74 11.50 29.30
C ILE A 698 17.69 13.00 29.02
N SER A 699 16.95 13.39 27.98
CA SER A 699 16.77 14.81 27.66
C SER A 699 15.38 15.08 27.09
N ARG A 700 14.94 16.33 27.20
CA ARG A 700 13.75 16.82 26.51
C ARG A 700 14.14 17.54 25.23
N GLU A 701 13.36 17.30 24.20
CA GLU A 701 13.36 18.08 22.97
C GLU A 701 12.81 19.48 23.22
N GLN A 702 13.12 20.42 22.31
CA GLN A 702 12.45 21.72 22.26
C GLN A 702 10.93 21.59 22.11
N SER A 703 10.45 20.50 21.51
CA SER A 703 9.03 20.16 21.36
C SER A 703 8.37 19.71 22.67
N GLY A 704 9.14 19.56 23.76
CA GLY A 704 8.73 18.96 25.03
C GLY A 704 8.84 17.42 25.06
N GLY A 705 9.01 16.76 23.92
CA GLY A 705 9.12 15.30 23.86
C GLY A 705 10.36 14.75 24.58
N ILE A 706 10.21 13.67 25.31
CA ILE A 706 11.32 13.00 26.01
C ILE A 706 12.12 12.09 25.05
N ARG A 707 13.44 12.07 25.24
CA ARG A 707 14.38 11.16 24.57
C ARG A 707 15.27 10.48 25.60
N VAL A 708 15.56 9.22 25.33
CA VAL A 708 16.58 8.45 26.06
C VAL A 708 17.65 8.08 25.06
N GLY A 709 18.92 8.11 25.44
CA GLY A 709 19.97 7.61 24.56
C GLY A 709 21.20 7.14 25.30
N PHE A 710 22.10 6.55 24.54
CA PHE A 710 23.36 5.99 24.98
C PHE A 710 24.45 6.41 24.01
N VAL A 711 25.64 6.74 24.50
CA VAL A 711 26.77 7.18 23.67
C VAL A 711 27.96 6.26 23.92
N THR A 712 28.61 5.83 22.86
CA THR A 712 29.81 4.98 22.94
C THR A 712 30.79 5.29 21.82
N THR A 713 32.06 4.95 22.01
CA THR A 713 33.06 4.95 20.93
C THR A 713 33.10 3.63 20.16
N SER A 714 32.40 2.59 20.61
CA SER A 714 32.29 1.29 19.94
C SER A 714 31.09 1.29 18.98
N GLU A 715 31.37 1.21 17.68
CA GLU A 715 30.34 1.07 16.65
C GLU A 715 29.52 -0.22 16.82
N GLN A 716 30.22 -1.33 17.05
CA GLN A 716 29.60 -2.65 17.23
C GLN A 716 28.65 -2.64 18.43
N LEU A 717 29.06 -2.04 19.57
CA LEU A 717 28.20 -1.95 20.73
C LEU A 717 26.94 -1.11 20.45
N ALA A 718 27.06 -0.02 19.69
CA ALA A 718 25.91 0.79 19.31
C ALA A 718 24.91 0.01 18.42
N HIS A 719 25.41 -0.77 17.45
CA HIS A 719 24.56 -1.65 16.64
C HIS A 719 23.93 -2.77 17.48
N GLN A 720 24.71 -3.43 18.33
CA GLN A 720 24.24 -4.46 19.26
C GLN A 720 23.08 -3.95 20.13
N ILE A 721 23.22 -2.76 20.71
CA ILE A 721 22.15 -2.15 21.51
C ILE A 721 20.91 -1.86 20.65
N HIS A 722 21.07 -1.34 19.43
CA HIS A 722 19.94 -1.11 18.53
C HIS A 722 19.14 -2.39 18.26
N TRP A 723 19.82 -3.50 17.96
CA TRP A 723 19.18 -4.78 17.70
C TRP A 723 18.57 -5.43 18.95
N LEU A 724 19.20 -5.31 20.12
CA LEU A 724 18.61 -5.76 21.39
C LEU A 724 17.33 -4.97 21.74
N LEU A 725 17.30 -3.66 21.48
CA LEU A 725 16.09 -2.84 21.65
C LEU A 725 14.96 -3.29 20.72
N LEU A 726 15.28 -3.62 19.46
CA LEU A 726 14.28 -4.17 18.52
C LEU A 726 13.67 -5.49 19.01
N ARG A 727 14.40 -6.35 19.75
CA ARG A 727 13.80 -7.55 20.37
C ARG A 727 12.66 -7.23 21.32
N PHE A 728 12.75 -6.10 22.03
CA PHE A 728 11.66 -5.59 22.89
C PHE A 728 10.58 -4.80 22.13
N GLY A 729 10.69 -4.71 20.80
CA GLY A 729 9.84 -3.87 19.96
C GLY A 729 10.09 -2.37 20.13
N ILE A 730 11.28 -1.98 20.59
CA ILE A 730 11.65 -0.58 20.83
C ILE A 730 12.42 -0.05 19.63
N GLY A 731 11.80 0.90 18.93
CA GLY A 731 12.48 1.62 17.86
C GLY A 731 13.56 2.55 18.38
N SER A 732 14.76 2.44 17.82
CA SER A 732 15.86 3.35 18.09
C SER A 732 16.57 3.78 16.80
N HIS A 733 17.31 4.87 16.88
CA HIS A 733 18.18 5.36 15.81
C HIS A 733 19.63 5.27 16.27
N SER A 734 20.45 4.53 15.54
CA SER A 734 21.92 4.58 15.64
C SER A 734 22.46 5.61 14.65
N GLY A 735 23.34 6.48 15.12
CA GLY A 735 23.96 7.49 14.27
C GLY A 735 25.28 7.97 14.84
N THR A 736 26.07 8.63 14.01
CA THR A 736 27.37 9.17 14.42
C THR A 736 27.24 10.62 14.87
N HIS A 737 28.03 10.99 15.88
CA HIS A 737 28.20 12.37 16.30
C HIS A 737 29.70 12.61 16.50
N LYS A 738 30.25 13.61 15.79
CA LYS A 738 31.56 14.16 16.13
C LYS A 738 31.35 15.12 17.29
N PRO A 739 31.94 14.89 18.48
CA PRO A 739 31.88 15.85 19.58
C PRO A 739 32.70 17.10 19.22
N GLY A 740 32.14 17.96 18.37
CA GLY A 740 32.70 19.26 18.02
C GLY A 740 32.03 20.33 18.86
N SER A 741 32.65 20.74 19.98
CA SER A 741 32.62 22.11 20.56
C SER A 741 32.80 22.20 22.08
N ARG A 742 32.66 21.12 22.87
CA ARG A 742 32.90 21.21 24.32
C ARG A 742 34.39 21.08 24.66
N ARG A 743 34.99 22.19 25.08
CA ARG A 743 36.30 22.23 25.74
C ARG A 743 36.16 21.53 27.09
N SER A 744 36.68 20.32 27.21
CA SER A 744 36.83 19.68 28.52
C SER A 744 38.22 19.97 29.04
N ILE A 745 38.32 20.58 30.21
CA ILE A 745 39.60 20.78 30.89
C ILE A 745 39.78 19.60 31.84
N ILE A 746 40.78 18.77 31.58
CA ILE A 746 41.18 17.68 32.48
C ILE A 746 42.58 18.02 32.98
N ASN A 747 42.75 18.17 34.30
CA ASN A 747 44.03 18.54 34.94
C ASN A 747 44.69 19.80 34.33
N GLY A 748 43.90 20.84 34.07
CA GLY A 748 44.38 22.10 33.49
C GLY A 748 44.77 22.04 32.00
N ARG A 749 44.59 20.90 31.33
CA ARG A 749 44.84 20.73 29.90
C ARG A 749 43.53 20.69 29.11
N GLU A 750 43.48 21.43 28.01
CA GLU A 750 42.37 21.36 27.05
C GLU A 750 42.40 20.00 26.34
N VAL A 751 41.41 19.16 26.62
CA VAL A 751 41.22 17.87 25.95
C VAL A 751 40.09 18.01 24.95
N ARG A 752 40.43 17.82 23.66
CA ARG A 752 39.44 17.68 22.58
C ARG A 752 39.24 16.21 22.25
N GLY A 753 38.00 15.73 22.31
CA GLY A 753 37.66 14.41 21.80
C GLY A 753 37.95 14.35 20.30
N LYS A 754 38.94 13.55 19.90
CA LYS A 754 39.34 13.40 18.48
C LYS A 754 38.56 12.33 17.73
N ARG A 755 37.82 11.47 18.43
CA ARG A 755 37.19 10.26 17.88
C ARG A 755 35.72 10.47 17.58
N LEU A 756 35.26 9.80 16.53
CA LEU A 756 33.84 9.68 16.21
C LEU A 756 33.15 8.90 17.33
N CYS A 757 32.02 9.40 17.82
CA CYS A 757 31.18 8.66 18.76
C CYS A 757 29.90 8.20 18.06
N TRP A 758 29.36 7.10 18.54
CA TRP A 758 28.09 6.52 18.12
C TRP A 758 27.05 6.81 19.20
N GLN A 759 25.85 7.16 18.77
CA GLN A 759 24.72 7.41 19.65
C GLN A 759 23.56 6.52 19.24
N VAL A 760 23.02 5.78 20.21
CA VAL A 760 21.73 5.12 20.09
C VAL A 760 20.69 5.98 20.77
N ARG A 761 19.62 6.35 20.06
CA ARG A 761 18.58 7.25 20.54
C ARG A 761 17.20 6.59 20.43
N ILE A 762 16.48 6.58 21.54
CA ILE A 762 15.09 6.17 21.66
C ILE A 762 14.24 7.44 21.66
N SER A 763 13.23 7.49 20.78
CA SER A 763 12.36 8.66 20.60
C SER A 763 10.93 8.22 20.32
N GLY A 764 9.97 9.12 20.62
CA GLY A 764 8.55 8.81 20.61
C GLY A 764 8.11 8.23 21.95
N ILE A 765 7.05 8.79 22.53
CA ILE A 765 6.66 8.49 23.91
C ILE A 765 6.37 7.00 24.14
N ASP A 766 5.82 6.31 23.14
CA ASP A 766 5.52 4.87 23.22
C ASP A 766 6.80 4.03 23.36
N ASN A 767 7.86 4.35 22.61
CA ASN A 767 9.15 3.67 22.71
C ASN A 767 9.84 3.94 24.06
N VAL A 768 9.76 5.18 24.54
CA VAL A 768 10.38 5.57 25.83
C VAL A 768 9.66 4.93 27.01
N ARG A 769 8.33 4.87 26.99
CA ARG A 769 7.55 4.12 28.00
C ARG A 769 7.90 2.65 27.95
N ARG A 770 7.92 2.05 26.75
CA ARG A 770 8.29 0.65 26.59
C ARG A 770 9.68 0.36 27.14
N PHE A 771 10.65 1.23 26.86
CA PHE A 771 11.99 1.14 27.43
C PHE A 771 11.98 1.18 28.96
N ALA A 772 11.27 2.13 29.57
CA ALA A 772 11.16 2.23 31.03
C ALA A 772 10.48 1.01 31.68
N GLU A 773 9.51 0.39 30.97
CA GLU A 773 8.86 -0.84 31.41
C GLU A 773 9.80 -2.04 31.38
N VAL A 774 10.57 -2.21 30.29
CA VAL A 774 11.42 -3.40 30.11
C VAL A 774 12.80 -3.26 30.74
N VAL A 775 13.29 -2.05 30.95
CA VAL A 775 14.57 -1.74 31.62
C VAL A 775 14.25 -0.87 32.85
N PRO A 776 13.96 -1.47 34.01
CA PRO A 776 13.50 -0.76 35.20
C PRO A 776 14.69 -0.08 35.91
N LEU A 777 15.16 1.01 35.32
CA LEU A 777 16.23 1.86 35.84
C LEU A 777 15.83 2.42 37.23
N TRP A 778 16.64 2.14 38.26
CA TRP A 778 16.43 2.66 39.63
C TRP A 778 17.53 3.63 40.09
N GLY A 779 18.62 3.71 39.33
CA GLY A 779 19.74 4.59 39.64
C GLY A 779 19.47 6.05 39.23
N PRO A 780 20.53 6.88 39.15
CA PRO A 780 20.40 8.29 38.82
C PRO A 780 19.64 8.56 37.51
N ARG A 781 19.84 7.75 36.47
CA ARG A 781 19.12 7.93 35.20
C ARG A 781 17.68 7.47 35.33
N GLY A 782 17.44 6.34 35.99
CA GLY A 782 16.09 5.85 36.26
C GLY A 782 15.19 6.84 36.97
N ARG A 783 15.70 7.50 38.01
CA ARG A 783 14.94 8.54 38.74
C ARG A 783 14.55 9.70 37.84
N ILE A 784 15.49 10.21 37.04
CA ILE A 784 15.20 11.27 36.06
C ILE A 784 14.15 10.79 35.05
N LEU A 785 14.27 9.56 34.54
CA LEU A 785 13.32 9.02 33.55
C LEU A 785 11.91 8.91 34.15
N ALA A 786 11.80 8.41 35.37
CA ALA A 786 10.54 8.28 36.09
C ALA A 786 9.90 9.65 36.35
N ASP A 787 10.68 10.61 36.84
CA ASP A 787 10.22 11.99 37.09
C ASP A 787 9.72 12.66 35.81
N GLU A 788 10.42 12.45 34.70
CA GLU A 788 10.02 12.98 33.41
C GLU A 788 8.72 12.32 32.91
N LEU A 789 8.62 10.99 32.96
CA LEU A 789 7.44 10.25 32.51
C LEU A 789 6.19 10.51 33.37
N ALA A 790 6.35 10.84 34.66
CA ALA A 790 5.27 11.16 35.57
C ALA A 790 4.60 12.53 35.28
N ARG A 791 5.23 13.40 34.48
CA ARG A 791 4.68 14.72 34.15
C ARG A 791 3.37 14.61 33.35
N PRO A 792 2.31 15.36 33.70
CA PRO A 792 1.03 15.31 32.99
C PRO A 792 1.15 15.60 31.49
N GLU A 793 2.05 16.51 31.11
CA GLU A 793 2.37 16.91 29.73
C GLU A 793 2.79 15.71 28.86
N MET A 794 3.41 14.69 29.46
CA MET A 794 3.86 13.47 28.75
C MET A 794 2.71 12.61 28.22
N LYS A 795 1.47 12.87 28.62
CA LYS A 795 0.30 12.18 28.02
C LYS A 795 -0.03 12.70 26.62
N ALA A 796 0.34 13.93 26.26
CA ALA A 796 -0.05 14.57 25.01
C ALA A 796 1.02 14.53 23.89
N HIS A 797 2.22 13.99 24.16
CA HIS A 797 3.32 13.99 23.20
C HIS A 797 3.20 12.93 22.10
N ARG A 798 3.85 13.21 20.96
CA ARG A 798 3.78 12.39 19.75
C ARG A 798 4.40 11.01 19.95
N GLY A 799 3.66 10.00 19.50
CA GLY A 799 4.08 8.60 19.48
C GLY A 799 5.07 8.23 18.37
N SER A 800 5.58 7.00 18.45
CA SER A 800 6.47 6.43 17.43
C SER A 800 5.71 6.23 16.11
N GLN A 801 6.39 6.37 14.96
CA GLN A 801 5.79 6.01 13.66
C GLN A 801 5.65 4.50 13.47
N MET A 802 6.44 3.72 14.20
CA MET A 802 6.44 2.26 14.19
C MET A 802 5.14 1.63 14.72
N ILE A 803 4.36 2.39 15.50
CA ILE A 803 3.08 1.91 16.06
C ILE A 803 1.94 1.92 15.04
N TYR A 804 2.13 2.54 13.86
CA TYR A 804 1.09 2.63 12.84
C TYR A 804 1.21 1.47 11.85
N LEU A 805 0.06 0.87 11.53
CA LEU A 805 -0.07 -0.08 10.43
C LEU A 805 0.04 0.64 9.07
N PRO A 806 0.49 -0.06 8.01
CA PRO A 806 0.52 0.52 6.67
C PRO A 806 -0.91 0.87 6.20
N PRO A 807 -1.07 1.92 5.37
CA PRO A 807 -2.39 2.36 4.90
C PRO A 807 -3.23 1.25 4.25
N VAL A 808 -2.57 0.33 3.54
CA VAL A 808 -3.21 -0.80 2.82
C VAL A 808 -4.06 -1.71 3.73
N VAL A 809 -3.74 -1.79 5.03
CA VAL A 809 -4.46 -2.60 6.02
C VAL A 809 -5.77 -1.94 6.48
N THR A 810 -5.93 -0.64 6.25
CA THR A 810 -7.08 0.13 6.77
C THR A 810 -8.41 -0.38 6.22
N GLN A 811 -8.51 -0.59 4.90
CA GLN A 811 -9.75 -1.06 4.27
C GLN A 811 -10.13 -2.50 4.69
N PRO A 812 -9.21 -3.47 4.73
CA PRO A 812 -9.48 -4.79 5.30
C PRO A 812 -10.05 -4.76 6.72
N VAL A 813 -9.50 -3.94 7.62
CA VAL A 813 -9.99 -3.81 9.00
C VAL A 813 -11.38 -3.19 9.05
N LEU A 814 -11.62 -2.12 8.28
CA LEU A 814 -12.93 -1.47 8.23
C LEU A 814 -13.99 -2.39 7.62
N GLY A 815 -13.66 -3.13 6.57
CA GLY A 815 -14.54 -4.13 5.97
C GLY A 815 -14.87 -5.27 6.93
N TYR A 816 -13.90 -5.70 7.74
CA TYR A 816 -14.13 -6.68 8.80
C TYR A 816 -15.10 -6.17 9.88
N PHE A 817 -14.99 -4.90 10.28
CA PHE A 817 -15.93 -4.28 11.22
C PHE A 817 -17.34 -4.17 10.62
N ASP A 818 -17.45 -3.74 9.37
CA ASP A 818 -18.72 -3.60 8.66
C ASP A 818 -19.45 -4.95 8.53
N GLN A 819 -18.75 -6.01 8.12
CA GLN A 819 -19.32 -7.36 8.01
C GLN A 819 -19.87 -7.91 9.33
N ARG A 820 -19.28 -7.52 10.47
CA ARG A 820 -19.72 -7.94 11.81
C ARG A 820 -20.65 -6.95 12.48
N GLY A 821 -21.01 -5.85 11.82
CA GLY A 821 -21.87 -4.80 12.38
C GLY A 821 -21.24 -4.07 13.56
N ILE A 822 -19.90 -4.07 13.68
CA ILE A 822 -19.19 -3.43 14.77
C ILE A 822 -19.24 -1.92 14.57
N SER A 823 -19.75 -1.20 15.56
CA SER A 823 -19.90 0.25 15.52
C SER A 823 -18.71 0.98 16.15
N PRO A 824 -18.46 2.26 15.77
CA PRO A 824 -17.51 3.11 16.48
C PRO A 824 -17.83 3.26 17.97
N ARG A 825 -19.10 3.18 18.36
CA ARG A 825 -19.49 3.32 19.78
C ARG A 825 -19.01 2.14 20.61
N GLU A 826 -19.14 0.91 20.09
CA GLU A 826 -18.63 -0.29 20.75
C GLU A 826 -17.11 -0.25 20.90
N VAL A 827 -16.39 0.06 19.81
CA VAL A 827 -14.93 0.19 19.84
C VAL A 827 -14.49 1.31 20.78
N GLY A 828 -15.19 2.45 20.78
CA GLY A 828 -14.91 3.55 21.70
C GLY A 828 -15.10 3.16 23.17
N SER A 829 -16.11 2.33 23.48
CA SER A 829 -16.31 1.79 24.82
C SER A 829 -15.14 0.90 25.26
N TRP A 830 -14.66 0.00 24.39
CA TRP A 830 -13.52 -0.87 24.71
C TRP A 830 -12.21 -0.10 24.91
N LEU A 831 -12.04 0.98 24.15
CA LEU A 831 -10.85 1.83 24.22
C LEU A 831 -10.91 2.89 25.35
N GLY A 832 -12.03 3.01 26.06
CA GLY A 832 -12.24 4.10 27.02
C GLY A 832 -12.17 5.49 26.38
N ALA A 833 -12.66 5.62 25.15
CA ALA A 833 -12.58 6.86 24.37
C ALA A 833 -13.60 7.90 24.83
N SER A 834 -13.30 9.20 24.64
CA SER A 834 -14.24 10.28 24.92
C SER A 834 -15.41 10.30 23.93
N GLU A 835 -16.54 10.89 24.32
CA GLU A 835 -17.72 11.00 23.44
C GLU A 835 -17.40 11.74 22.12
N GLN A 836 -16.52 12.74 22.19
CA GLN A 836 -16.01 13.44 21.01
C GLN A 836 -15.25 12.50 20.06
N ALA A 837 -14.41 11.60 20.60
CA ALA A 837 -13.68 10.62 19.81
C ALA A 837 -14.61 9.57 19.17
N ILE A 838 -15.68 9.18 19.87
CA ILE A 838 -16.72 8.28 19.37
C ILE A 838 -17.46 8.92 18.19
N GLN A 839 -17.85 10.19 18.32
CA GLN A 839 -18.49 10.96 17.23
C GLN A 839 -17.59 11.09 16.00
N GLY A 840 -16.27 11.11 16.18
CA GLY A 840 -15.30 11.10 15.10
C GLY A 840 -15.09 9.75 14.40
N GLY A 841 -15.82 8.71 14.80
CA GLY A 841 -15.80 7.39 14.19
C GLY A 841 -14.47 6.64 14.33
N PHE A 842 -14.30 5.56 13.57
CA PHE A 842 -13.08 4.75 13.57
C PHE A 842 -11.81 5.56 13.27
N ARG A 843 -11.92 6.66 12.52
CA ARG A 843 -10.80 7.55 12.22
C ARG A 843 -10.22 8.22 13.47
N GLN A 844 -11.07 8.68 14.38
CA GLN A 844 -10.58 9.25 15.66
C GLN A 844 -10.26 8.15 16.68
N LEU A 845 -10.99 7.04 16.66
CA LEU A 845 -10.81 5.93 17.59
C LEU A 845 -9.56 5.11 17.32
N LEU A 846 -9.15 4.90 16.07
CA LEU A 846 -8.00 4.04 15.73
C LEU A 846 -6.75 4.83 15.30
N GLY A 847 -6.91 6.11 14.91
CA GLY A 847 -5.80 7.02 14.59
C GLY A 847 -5.97 7.72 13.24
N MET A 848 -5.62 9.02 13.17
CA MET A 848 -5.77 9.84 11.96
C MET A 848 -5.00 9.24 10.77
N GLY A 849 -5.72 8.77 9.75
CA GLY A 849 -5.20 8.33 8.45
C GLY A 849 -4.56 6.94 8.41
N ARG A 850 -4.08 6.41 9.54
CA ARG A 850 -3.54 5.05 9.70
C ARG A 850 -3.93 4.49 11.05
N ILE A 851 -4.25 3.20 11.09
CA ILE A 851 -4.62 2.48 12.29
C ILE A 851 -3.40 2.31 13.20
N ARG A 852 -3.54 2.62 14.49
CA ARG A 852 -2.52 2.32 15.50
C ARG A 852 -2.65 0.87 15.99
N ARG A 853 -1.51 0.18 16.09
CA ARG A 853 -1.40 -1.22 16.52
C ARG A 853 -1.90 -1.45 17.94
N ASP A 854 -1.57 -0.57 18.88
CA ASP A 854 -2.01 -0.65 20.29
C ASP A 854 -3.54 -0.67 20.42
N ARG A 855 -4.21 0.26 19.73
CA ARG A 855 -5.67 0.35 19.74
C ARG A 855 -6.32 -0.83 19.04
N LEU A 856 -5.77 -1.27 17.90
CA LEU A 856 -6.29 -2.44 17.20
C LEU A 856 -6.07 -3.74 18.00
N SER A 857 -4.99 -3.85 18.78
CA SER A 857 -4.72 -5.00 19.66
C SER A 857 -5.80 -5.14 20.72
N MET A 858 -6.17 -4.04 21.39
CA MET A 858 -7.26 -4.05 22.38
C MET A 858 -8.58 -4.50 21.74
N VAL A 859 -8.87 -4.05 20.52
CA VAL A 859 -10.06 -4.47 19.78
C VAL A 859 -9.99 -5.95 19.40
N ALA A 860 -8.83 -6.44 18.97
CA ALA A 860 -8.62 -7.85 18.62
C ALA A 860 -8.82 -8.78 19.82
N GLU A 861 -8.38 -8.36 21.01
CA GLU A 861 -8.57 -9.08 22.27
C GLU A 861 -10.05 -9.11 22.68
N MET A 862 -10.73 -7.97 22.66
CA MET A 862 -12.15 -7.88 23.02
C MET A 862 -13.07 -8.67 22.09
N LEU A 863 -12.68 -8.80 20.82
CA LEU A 863 -13.43 -9.54 19.79
C LEU A 863 -13.02 -11.01 19.67
N ASP A 864 -11.97 -11.43 20.37
CA ASP A 864 -11.29 -12.72 20.16
C ASP A 864 -11.04 -13.01 18.67
N SER A 865 -10.44 -12.04 17.96
CA SER A 865 -10.38 -12.04 16.50
C SER A 865 -9.03 -12.52 15.95
N ASP A 866 -9.02 -13.72 15.38
CA ASP A 866 -7.83 -14.26 14.70
C ASP A 866 -7.43 -13.46 13.46
N PHE A 867 -8.40 -12.89 12.75
CA PHE A 867 -8.14 -12.02 11.60
C PHE A 867 -7.34 -10.77 12.01
N LEU A 868 -7.78 -10.09 13.09
CA LEU A 868 -7.09 -8.90 13.56
C LEU A 868 -5.74 -9.23 14.19
N ARG A 869 -5.64 -10.37 14.90
CA ARG A 869 -4.35 -10.88 15.39
C ARG A 869 -3.39 -11.15 14.24
N HIS A 870 -3.83 -11.79 13.16
CA HIS A 870 -3.01 -12.05 11.98
C HIS A 870 -2.48 -10.75 11.35
N ILE A 871 -3.32 -9.72 11.23
CA ILE A 871 -2.91 -8.38 10.76
C ILE A 871 -1.84 -7.75 11.69
N LEU A 872 -2.01 -7.91 13.00
CA LEU A 872 -1.10 -7.33 13.99
C LEU A 872 0.24 -8.06 14.09
N ASP A 873 0.30 -9.30 13.64
CA ASP A 873 1.42 -10.21 13.88
C ASP A 873 2.65 -9.97 12.98
N GLU A 874 2.60 -8.95 12.13
CA GLU A 874 3.73 -8.52 11.31
C GLU A 874 4.93 -7.98 12.13
N ASP A 875 6.14 -8.39 11.74
CA ASP A 875 7.41 -7.95 12.35
C ASP A 875 8.02 -6.74 11.64
N LEU A 876 7.30 -6.17 10.68
CA LEU A 876 7.72 -5.03 9.86
C LEU A 876 6.92 -3.76 10.20
N TRP A 877 7.53 -2.62 9.88
CA TRP A 877 6.87 -1.33 9.79
C TRP A 877 7.43 -0.57 8.59
N TYR A 878 6.75 0.50 8.18
CA TYR A 878 7.02 1.18 6.91
C TYR A 878 7.48 2.61 7.14
N ASP A 879 8.75 2.88 6.82
CA ASP A 879 9.31 4.24 6.92
C ASP A 879 9.33 4.96 5.58
N ARG A 880 9.22 6.27 5.62
CA ARG A 880 9.01 7.12 4.45
C ARG A 880 10.33 7.61 3.89
N ILE A 881 10.51 7.47 2.58
CA ILE A 881 11.60 8.10 1.82
C ILE A 881 11.45 9.61 1.94
N TRP A 882 12.50 10.26 2.42
CA TRP A 882 12.60 11.71 2.54
C TRP A 882 13.26 12.31 1.30
N GLU A 883 14.35 11.71 0.85
CA GLU A 883 15.20 12.23 -0.21
C GLU A 883 15.77 11.07 -1.04
N ILE A 884 15.86 11.28 -2.36
CA ILE A 884 16.54 10.38 -3.30
C ILE A 884 17.71 11.16 -3.90
N THR A 885 18.93 10.67 -3.73
CA THR A 885 20.13 11.31 -4.27
C THR A 885 20.51 10.71 -5.63
N PRO A 886 21.00 11.55 -6.57
CA PRO A 886 21.32 11.13 -7.92
C PRO A 886 22.44 10.08 -7.96
N GLY A 887 22.53 9.40 -9.11
CA GLY A 887 23.39 8.23 -9.29
C GLY A 887 24.88 8.54 -9.20
N GLU A 888 25.61 7.78 -8.39
CA GLU A 888 27.08 7.71 -8.38
C GLU A 888 27.55 6.29 -8.69
N THR A 889 28.78 6.12 -9.16
CA THR A 889 29.34 4.78 -9.42
C THR A 889 30.06 4.29 -8.17
N MET A 890 29.67 3.13 -7.65
CA MET A 890 30.26 2.52 -6.46
C MET A 890 30.50 1.02 -6.67
N PRO A 891 31.43 0.39 -5.93
CA PRO A 891 31.51 -1.06 -5.86
C PRO A 891 30.20 -1.62 -5.29
N THR A 892 29.64 -2.62 -5.95
CA THR A 892 28.38 -3.24 -5.55
C THR A 892 28.53 -4.72 -5.25
N TYR A 893 27.67 -5.17 -4.34
CA TYR A 893 27.71 -6.49 -3.76
C TYR A 893 26.28 -7.01 -3.58
N ASP A 894 26.15 -8.32 -3.45
CA ASP A 894 24.91 -8.94 -2.99
C ASP A 894 25.19 -10.27 -2.29
N ILE A 895 24.21 -10.76 -1.56
CA ILE A 895 24.20 -12.07 -0.90
C ILE A 895 22.92 -12.81 -1.25
N GLU A 896 23.04 -14.11 -1.47
CA GLU A 896 21.89 -14.99 -1.58
C GLU A 896 21.47 -15.47 -0.19
N VAL A 897 20.16 -15.57 -0.01
CA VAL A 897 19.50 -16.05 1.20
C VAL A 897 18.52 -17.11 0.76
N GLU A 898 18.69 -18.30 1.33
CA GLU A 898 17.88 -19.46 0.99
C GLU A 898 16.40 -19.25 1.33
N GLU A 899 15.52 -19.83 0.51
CA GLU A 899 14.06 -19.89 0.65
C GLU A 899 13.30 -18.56 0.51
N LEU A 900 13.73 -17.50 1.21
CA LEU A 900 12.97 -16.25 1.36
C LEU A 900 13.35 -15.19 0.33
N HIS A 901 14.54 -15.30 -0.27
CA HIS A 901 15.00 -14.43 -1.35
C HIS A 901 15.07 -12.92 -1.02
N ASN A 902 15.26 -12.57 0.25
CA ASN A 902 15.40 -11.19 0.71
C ASN A 902 16.22 -11.15 2.01
N PHE A 903 16.68 -9.98 2.41
CA PHE A 903 17.40 -9.77 3.67
C PHE A 903 17.26 -8.33 4.17
N VAL A 904 17.65 -8.11 5.42
CA VAL A 904 17.73 -6.79 6.03
C VAL A 904 19.12 -6.18 5.81
N ALA A 905 19.16 -4.99 5.22
CA ALA A 905 20.37 -4.21 4.93
C ALA A 905 20.15 -2.74 5.33
N ASN A 906 21.05 -2.13 6.11
CA ASN A 906 20.86 -0.79 6.70
C ASN A 906 19.50 -0.64 7.42
N ASP A 907 19.03 -1.70 8.07
CA ASP A 907 17.72 -1.77 8.74
C ASP A 907 16.52 -1.59 7.79
N LEU A 908 16.67 -1.97 6.51
CA LEU A 908 15.66 -1.95 5.45
C LEU A 908 15.55 -3.33 4.80
N LEU A 909 14.35 -3.74 4.40
CA LEU A 909 14.16 -5.00 3.70
C LEU A 909 14.43 -4.86 2.20
N VAL A 910 15.40 -5.62 1.70
CA VAL A 910 15.88 -5.59 0.32
C VAL A 910 15.84 -6.99 -0.28
N HIS A 911 15.54 -7.10 -1.59
CA HIS A 911 15.51 -8.40 -2.27
C HIS A 911 16.93 -8.89 -2.60
N ASN A 912 17.19 -10.19 -2.58
CA ASN A 912 18.51 -10.72 -2.94
C ASN A 912 18.76 -10.90 -4.45
N CYS A 913 20.00 -11.18 -4.80
CA CYS A 913 20.42 -11.69 -6.09
C CYS A 913 20.61 -13.21 -6.01
N ALA A 914 20.21 -13.92 -7.07
CA ALA A 914 20.55 -15.34 -7.23
C ALA A 914 22.00 -15.48 -7.77
N PRO A 915 22.65 -16.65 -7.72
CA PRO A 915 24.06 -16.81 -8.13
C PRO A 915 24.33 -16.42 -9.59
N PRO A 916 25.51 -15.88 -9.94
CA PRO A 916 26.09 -15.92 -11.25
C PRO A 916 26.97 -17.16 -11.38
N PHE A 917 26.77 -17.93 -12.45
CA PHE A 917 27.85 -18.72 -13.01
C PHE A 917 29.01 -17.78 -13.41
N ARG A 918 30.24 -18.18 -13.08
CA ARG A 918 31.47 -17.58 -13.62
C ARG A 918 31.46 -17.76 -15.14
N GLN A 919 32.00 -16.75 -15.82
CA GLN A 919 32.23 -16.73 -17.26
C GLN A 919 32.78 -18.08 -17.76
N ALA A 920 32.20 -18.62 -18.81
CA ALA A 920 32.61 -19.87 -19.41
C ALA A 920 32.65 -19.74 -20.94
N GLU A 921 33.58 -20.47 -21.55
CA GLU A 921 33.71 -20.57 -23.00
C GLU A 921 33.20 -21.94 -23.44
N PHE A 922 32.35 -21.94 -24.46
CA PHE A 922 31.73 -23.15 -25.00
C PHE A 922 31.89 -23.16 -26.52
N ASP A 923 32.11 -24.34 -27.07
CA ASP A 923 31.99 -24.60 -28.49
C ASP A 923 30.53 -24.93 -28.80
N ILE A 924 29.83 -24.05 -29.52
CA ILE A 924 28.49 -24.29 -30.06
C ILE A 924 28.67 -24.87 -31.46
N VAL A 925 28.56 -26.18 -31.59
CA VAL A 925 28.60 -26.88 -32.88
C VAL A 925 27.21 -26.79 -33.51
N PHE A 926 27.13 -26.45 -34.81
CA PHE A 926 25.91 -26.52 -35.58
C PHE A 926 25.55 -28.00 -35.79
N GLY A 927 24.46 -28.44 -35.18
CA GLY A 927 23.95 -29.81 -35.27
C GLY A 927 23.06 -30.03 -36.49
#